data_AF-A0A821D8N8-F1
#
_entry.id   AF-A0A821D8N8-F1
#
_cell.length_a   1.000
_cell.length_b   1.000
_cell.length_c   1.000
_cell.angle_alpha   90.00
_cell.angle_beta   90.00
_cell.angle_gamma   90.00
#
_symmetry.space_group_name_H-M   'P 1'
#
loop_
_entity.id
_entity.type
_entity.pdbx_description
1 polymer ?
#
loop_
_entity_poly.entity_id
_entity_poly.type
_entity_poly.pdbx_seq_one_letter_code
_entity_poly.pdbx_strand_id
1 'polypeptide(L)'
;MLVNLFRKIFSNNLLYYHGLIIVDTLDQRSGDESWGFTIAGGIDLPFLHRHFTSIIVTNIRENGLAYRDKRLKLYDIILRVNNIDFTNITHKKALEILRQSRPKVQLLIRRLSPLIIEKIELEHNGQLGLFIVGGIGHEYFSDDHGIFITKIVEHQTNKQLHLGDRLLQISSLYNTYDLRFVTHEKAKQCIELACKESQKVKLYVGHTRSAIEIQNERTILHEDDHDRLVPKDAGAAKEEKLRRQQSKISQNARLQRAGMATGINGTLRKKLKTMNITILDDYFDTIRTLPCYNKLNGHNVTIWNDHVQDIDALVDRLKETDILVLIRERTQIRGEILERLPRLKLISQRSVYPHIDIDACNRLGIIVSSNQHVDSPSYAAAELTWALILAAMRQIPQQMAALKAGKWQIGVGATLRGKTLGIYGYGRIGSTIAKYGTAFGMNILVWAREVSLVRARADGYTTANSKKEFFEMCDVLSLHMRLVEVTRGIVTAQDLACMKPTALIVNTSRAALIEPDALVNALRAGRPGMAAVDVYEHEPMLDTNNPLLTMDNVICTPHIGYVSVDEYELQFTDIFDQILAYVAGTPIHVVNPTVIGRSLIMTPSLLTHHSKIENDLINALSNRILIIDGAMGTMIQQYKLEESDFRCNEYQLNTHKHPLKGNNDLLSITRPDVILEIHQKYLEAGADIIETNTFNAQCISQADYGLEHLSYQLNLKSAQLARQIADEYTKKTGIQRFVAGALGPTNKTLSISPSVDKPDFRNITFDAIVEAYSEQARGLIDGNVDLLIVETIFDTANAKAAIFALKTLFETNVEFTRPILISGTIVDMSGRTLSGQTVDAFVISVSHADPICLGLNCALGPKEMRRFLEEVSNNTSAYTICYPNAGLPNTFGEYDETPESMAQQIGHWAHDGLLNIVGGCCGSTPDHIKAIAESVKRYPPRVPPKDLHTEEMLLSGLEPFRISRYTNFVNIGERCNVAGSRQFLRLLKENKFDAALQIAKVQVESGAQILDLNMDEGMIDGQVVMAKFINLLASEPDIARVPLCIDSSNFAVIEAGLKCTQGKCIVNSISLKEGEQDFLDKARKCKKYGAAVVVMAFDEQGQATDIERKSAICKRSYDLLVNIVKFNPNDIIFDSNILTIATGMEEHNDYAVNFIESIKRIKVSEVYFKKKIFFIIHEKEMNFY
;
A
#
# COMPACT_ATOMS: atom_id res chain seq x y z
N MET A 1 -2.57 -45.25 27.51
CA MET A 1 -2.76 -44.17 28.51
C MET A 1 -3.02 -42.81 27.86
N LEU A 2 -2.13 -42.30 27.01
CA LEU A 2 -2.30 -41.03 26.27
C LEU A 2 -3.61 -40.96 25.45
N VAL A 3 -3.96 -42.01 24.72
CA VAL A 3 -5.24 -42.09 23.97
C VAL A 3 -6.47 -41.99 24.88
N ASN A 4 -6.43 -42.58 26.07
CA ASN A 4 -7.52 -42.47 27.05
C ASN A 4 -7.58 -41.10 27.72
N LEU A 5 -6.44 -40.42 27.90
CA LEU A 5 -6.37 -39.04 28.40
C LEU A 5 -6.99 -38.07 27.38
N PHE A 6 -6.66 -38.21 26.09
CA PHE A 6 -7.25 -37.41 25.02
C PHE A 6 -8.75 -37.70 24.85
N ARG A 7 -9.19 -38.97 24.94
CA ARG A 7 -10.63 -39.28 25.02
C ARG A 7 -11.30 -38.58 26.21
N LYS A 8 -10.67 -38.50 27.39
CA LYS A 8 -11.22 -37.80 28.57
C LYS A 8 -11.32 -36.29 28.43
N ILE A 9 -10.36 -35.66 27.72
CA ILE A 9 -10.40 -34.22 27.39
C ILE A 9 -11.57 -33.92 26.46
N PHE A 10 -11.84 -34.80 25.48
CA PHE A 10 -12.86 -34.60 24.46
C PHE A 10 -14.23 -35.24 24.78
N SER A 11 -14.34 -36.12 25.78
CA SER A 11 -15.60 -36.80 26.15
C SER A 11 -16.48 -36.03 27.14
N ASN A 12 -15.95 -34.97 27.77
CA ASN A 12 -16.64 -34.27 28.87
C ASN A 12 -17.38 -33.00 28.42
N ASN A 13 -17.95 -32.94 27.21
CA ASN A 13 -18.73 -31.79 26.70
C ASN A 13 -18.08 -30.39 26.91
N LEU A 14 -16.76 -30.34 27.12
CA LEU A 14 -15.99 -29.13 27.34
C LEU A 14 -15.24 -28.86 26.05
N LEU A 15 -15.88 -28.11 25.15
CA LEU A 15 -15.17 -27.45 24.06
C LEU A 15 -14.33 -26.32 24.68
N TYR A 16 -13.11 -26.10 24.21
CA TYR A 16 -12.29 -24.98 24.65
C TYR A 16 -11.99 -24.04 23.48
N TYR A 17 -11.93 -22.73 23.74
CA TYR A 17 -11.65 -21.65 22.79
C TYR A 17 -10.25 -21.04 23.01
N HIS A 18 -9.78 -20.24 22.04
CA HIS A 18 -8.50 -19.52 22.02
C HIS A 18 -7.99 -19.13 23.40
N GLY A 19 -6.73 -19.50 23.66
CA GLY A 19 -6.13 -19.30 24.95
C GLY A 19 -5.40 -17.98 25.11
N LEU A 20 -5.46 -17.41 26.32
CA LEU A 20 -4.60 -16.30 26.71
C LEU A 20 -3.14 -16.76 26.62
N ILE A 21 -2.31 -15.94 25.97
CA ILE A 21 -0.86 -16.09 26.01
C ILE A 21 -0.39 -15.50 27.34
N ILE A 22 0.18 -16.35 28.20
CA ILE A 22 0.65 -15.98 29.53
C ILE A 22 2.14 -16.27 29.60
N VAL A 23 2.91 -15.29 30.03
CA VAL A 23 4.32 -15.50 30.41
C VAL A 23 4.33 -15.92 31.86
N ASP A 24 4.67 -17.17 32.10
CA ASP A 24 4.87 -17.71 33.42
C ASP A 24 6.37 -17.88 33.72
N THR A 25 6.76 -17.92 34.98
CA THR A 25 8.17 -18.04 35.35
C THR A 25 8.31 -18.85 36.62
N LEU A 26 8.78 -20.09 36.49
CA LEU A 26 9.01 -20.98 37.62
C LEU A 26 10.45 -20.83 38.11
N ASP A 27 10.63 -20.70 39.42
CA ASP A 27 11.93 -20.48 40.05
C ASP A 27 12.21 -21.57 41.10
N GLN A 28 13.32 -22.29 40.92
CA GLN A 28 13.69 -23.42 41.75
C GLN A 28 14.67 -22.98 42.86
N ARG A 29 14.17 -22.91 44.09
CA ARG A 29 14.96 -22.46 45.26
C ARG A 29 15.97 -23.48 45.81
N SER A 30 15.87 -24.76 45.43
CA SER A 30 16.82 -25.82 45.83
C SER A 30 17.11 -26.76 44.65
N GLY A 31 18.39 -26.99 44.34
CA GLY A 31 18.86 -27.68 43.12
C GLY A 31 18.35 -29.11 42.85
N ASP A 32 17.68 -29.75 43.81
CA ASP A 32 17.23 -31.15 43.73
C ASP A 32 15.73 -31.37 43.43
N GLU A 33 14.89 -30.33 43.40
CA GLU A 33 13.48 -30.49 43.04
C GLU A 33 13.28 -30.59 41.50
N SER A 34 12.31 -31.39 41.03
CA SER A 34 11.88 -31.34 39.62
C SER A 34 10.82 -30.25 39.42
N TRP A 35 10.62 -29.75 38.20
CA TRP A 35 9.60 -28.72 37.91
C TRP A 35 8.18 -29.11 38.33
N GLY A 36 7.91 -30.39 38.57
CA GLY A 36 6.65 -30.85 39.16
C GLY A 36 5.48 -30.93 38.19
N PHE A 37 5.74 -31.01 36.88
CA PHE A 37 4.72 -31.25 35.85
C PHE A 37 5.23 -32.21 34.77
N THR A 38 4.31 -32.85 34.04
CA THR A 38 4.62 -33.70 32.88
C THR A 38 4.09 -33.06 31.60
N ILE A 39 4.78 -33.33 30.48
CA ILE A 39 4.39 -32.85 29.15
C ILE A 39 4.07 -34.00 28.20
N ALA A 40 3.32 -33.74 27.14
CA ALA A 40 3.10 -34.64 26.01
C ALA A 40 3.01 -33.83 24.70
N GLY A 41 3.19 -34.49 23.55
CA GLY A 41 3.18 -33.85 22.23
C GLY A 41 4.59 -33.64 21.66
N GLY A 42 4.68 -33.01 20.50
CA GLY A 42 5.91 -32.85 19.70
C GLY A 42 5.81 -33.56 18.36
N ILE A 43 6.57 -33.08 17.37
CA ILE A 43 6.46 -33.50 15.96
C ILE A 43 6.84 -34.98 15.71
N ASP A 44 7.52 -35.61 16.67
CA ASP A 44 8.06 -36.98 16.61
C ASP A 44 7.16 -38.03 17.32
N LEU A 45 5.96 -37.65 17.78
CA LEU A 45 4.99 -38.57 18.38
C LEU A 45 3.82 -38.82 17.41
N PRO A 46 3.86 -39.87 16.56
CA PRO A 46 2.95 -40.05 15.42
C PRO A 46 1.53 -40.50 15.81
N PHE A 47 1.28 -40.75 17.10
CA PHE A 47 0.04 -41.33 17.63
C PHE A 47 -1.02 -40.31 18.05
N LEU A 48 -0.72 -39.02 17.89
CA LEU A 48 -1.67 -37.93 18.02
C LEU A 48 -2.11 -37.55 16.60
N HIS A 49 -3.41 -37.43 16.38
CA HIS A 49 -4.02 -37.03 15.08
C HIS A 49 -3.16 -36.00 14.34
N ARG A 50 -3.10 -36.12 12.99
CA ARG A 50 -2.29 -35.35 12.01
C ARG A 50 -2.28 -33.81 12.12
N HIS A 51 -2.84 -33.23 13.17
CA HIS A 51 -3.07 -31.81 13.36
C HIS A 51 -2.58 -31.25 14.72
N PHE A 52 -1.87 -32.03 15.55
CA PHE A 52 -1.35 -31.54 16.85
C PHE A 52 0.17 -31.72 16.97
N THR A 53 0.92 -30.64 16.69
CA THR A 53 2.39 -30.58 16.81
C THR A 53 2.89 -29.97 18.13
N SER A 54 2.01 -29.37 18.94
CA SER A 54 2.38 -28.59 20.13
C SER A 54 2.69 -29.43 21.38
N ILE A 55 3.51 -28.87 22.29
CA ILE A 55 3.80 -29.44 23.63
C ILE A 55 2.74 -29.00 24.65
N ILE A 56 2.15 -29.94 25.40
CA ILE A 56 1.03 -29.71 26.33
C ILE A 56 1.35 -30.24 27.73
N VAL A 57 0.97 -29.51 28.77
CA VAL A 57 1.05 -29.97 30.18
C VAL A 57 -0.03 -31.02 30.47
N THR A 58 0.36 -32.21 30.88
CA THR A 58 -0.55 -33.36 31.06
C THR A 58 -0.79 -33.77 32.51
N ASN A 59 0.08 -33.35 33.43
CA ASN A 59 -0.08 -33.59 34.86
C ASN A 59 0.73 -32.54 35.64
N ILE A 60 0.24 -32.16 36.82
CA ILE A 60 0.96 -31.34 37.79
C ILE A 60 1.04 -32.17 39.07
N ARG A 61 2.25 -32.55 39.46
CA ARG A 61 2.51 -33.43 40.60
C ARG A 61 2.24 -32.68 41.90
N GLU A 62 1.38 -33.26 42.73
CA GLU A 62 1.06 -32.75 44.07
C GLU A 62 2.35 -32.56 44.89
N ASN A 63 2.45 -31.42 45.58
CA ASN A 63 3.65 -30.95 46.30
C ASN A 63 4.91 -30.66 45.45
N GLY A 64 4.84 -30.73 44.11
CA GLY A 64 5.91 -30.31 43.19
C GLY A 64 5.96 -28.80 42.94
N LEU A 65 7.00 -28.31 42.27
CA LEU A 65 7.25 -26.86 42.13
C LEU A 65 6.10 -26.12 41.41
N ALA A 66 5.64 -26.62 40.26
CA ALA A 66 4.48 -26.07 39.55
C ALA A 66 3.17 -26.11 40.38
N TYR A 67 2.99 -27.12 41.25
CA TYR A 67 1.84 -27.22 42.14
C TYR A 67 1.87 -26.15 43.24
N ARG A 68 3.04 -25.92 43.85
CA ARG A 68 3.24 -24.88 44.89
C ARG A 68 3.09 -23.47 44.29
N ASP A 69 3.56 -23.27 43.07
CA ASP A 69 3.52 -21.99 42.35
C ASP A 69 2.12 -21.62 41.84
N LYS A 70 1.27 -22.63 41.56
CA LYS A 70 -0.15 -22.51 41.16
C LYS A 70 -0.45 -21.75 39.86
N ARG A 71 0.54 -21.22 39.16
CA ARG A 71 0.33 -20.45 37.92
C ARG A 71 0.21 -21.32 36.67
N LEU A 72 0.98 -22.41 36.56
CA LEU A 72 0.83 -23.41 35.50
C LEU A 72 -0.40 -24.29 35.74
N LYS A 73 -1.20 -24.58 34.71
CA LYS A 73 -2.41 -25.39 34.79
C LYS A 73 -2.34 -26.62 33.89
N LEU A 74 -3.16 -27.61 34.22
CA LEU A 74 -3.37 -28.78 33.38
C LEU A 74 -3.86 -28.34 31.99
N TYR A 75 -3.29 -28.91 30.93
CA TYR A 75 -3.59 -28.64 29.52
C TYR A 75 -3.12 -27.28 28.97
N ASP A 76 -2.33 -26.51 29.71
CA ASP A 76 -1.63 -25.37 29.13
C ASP A 76 -0.70 -25.85 27.99
N ILE A 77 -0.75 -25.15 26.86
CA ILE A 77 0.12 -25.40 25.70
C ILE A 77 1.38 -24.57 25.85
N ILE A 78 2.57 -25.19 25.82
CA ILE A 78 3.84 -24.49 25.93
C ILE A 78 4.26 -24.02 24.53
N LEU A 79 4.28 -22.70 24.34
CA LEU A 79 4.70 -22.04 23.10
C LEU A 79 6.19 -21.70 23.10
N ARG A 80 6.76 -21.30 24.24
CA ARG A 80 8.21 -21.06 24.41
C ARG A 80 8.69 -21.46 25.79
N VAL A 81 9.95 -21.82 25.87
CA VAL A 81 10.70 -22.00 27.12
C VAL A 81 11.95 -21.13 27.05
N ASN A 82 12.04 -20.14 27.94
CA ASN A 82 12.97 -19.02 27.86
C ASN A 82 12.86 -18.35 26.48
N ASN A 83 13.96 -18.32 25.72
CA ASN A 83 13.99 -17.76 24.37
C ASN A 83 13.76 -18.80 23.26
N ILE A 84 13.55 -20.07 23.59
CA ILE A 84 13.45 -21.17 22.62
C ILE A 84 11.99 -21.45 22.27
N ASP A 85 11.71 -21.60 20.96
CA ASP A 85 10.39 -21.90 20.42
C ASP A 85 10.02 -23.39 20.59
N PHE A 86 8.79 -23.65 21.04
CA PHE A 86 8.22 -24.98 21.33
C PHE A 86 7.07 -25.35 20.36
N THR A 87 6.81 -24.56 19.33
CA THR A 87 5.69 -24.77 18.38
C THR A 87 5.90 -25.96 17.41
N ASN A 88 7.14 -26.29 17.04
CA ASN A 88 7.50 -27.41 16.15
C ASN A 88 8.69 -28.24 16.68
N ILE A 89 8.71 -28.50 17.98
CA ILE A 89 9.82 -29.21 18.63
C ILE A 89 9.52 -30.71 18.80
N THR A 90 10.56 -31.55 18.75
CA THR A 90 10.43 -32.97 19.13
C THR A 90 10.21 -33.09 20.64
N HIS A 91 9.43 -34.08 21.07
CA HIS A 91 9.16 -34.40 22.46
C HIS A 91 10.46 -34.59 23.25
N LYS A 92 11.43 -35.31 22.64
CA LYS A 92 12.75 -35.55 23.23
C LYS A 92 13.50 -34.24 23.49
N LYS A 93 13.48 -33.30 22.54
CA LYS A 93 14.19 -32.02 22.67
C LYS A 93 13.50 -31.09 23.67
N ALA A 94 12.16 -31.08 23.71
CA ALA A 94 11.40 -30.34 24.71
C ALA A 94 11.76 -30.77 26.15
N LEU A 95 11.88 -32.08 26.39
CA LEU A 95 12.32 -32.62 27.69
C LEU A 95 13.76 -32.23 28.04
N GLU A 96 14.66 -32.25 27.07
CA GLU A 96 16.06 -31.88 27.26
C GLU A 96 16.20 -30.41 27.68
N ILE A 97 15.52 -29.50 26.98
CA ILE A 97 15.53 -28.06 27.27
C ILE A 97 14.94 -27.78 28.65
N LEU A 98 13.80 -28.39 28.99
CA LEU A 98 13.18 -28.21 30.30
C LEU A 98 14.07 -28.72 31.44
N ARG A 99 14.84 -29.81 31.23
CA ARG A 99 15.80 -30.33 32.22
C ARG A 99 17.01 -29.42 32.37
N GLN A 100 17.51 -28.83 31.28
CA GLN A 100 18.67 -27.94 31.26
C GLN A 100 18.36 -26.52 31.77
N SER A 101 17.09 -26.09 31.77
CA SER A 101 16.67 -24.71 32.12
C SER A 101 16.70 -24.38 33.63
N ARG A 102 17.65 -24.90 34.42
CA ARG A 102 17.77 -24.64 35.87
C ARG A 102 18.70 -23.44 36.15
N PRO A 103 18.47 -22.65 37.22
CA PRO A 103 17.44 -22.81 38.25
C PRO A 103 16.11 -22.10 37.95
N LYS A 104 15.98 -21.37 36.84
CA LYS A 104 14.81 -20.58 36.51
C LYS A 104 14.37 -20.83 35.07
N VAL A 105 13.07 -21.06 34.89
CA VAL A 105 12.47 -21.27 33.56
C VAL A 105 11.31 -20.31 33.33
N GLN A 106 11.38 -19.55 32.25
CA GLN A 106 10.28 -18.73 31.76
C GLN A 106 9.50 -19.55 30.73
N LEU A 107 8.18 -19.63 30.87
CA LEU A 107 7.31 -20.37 29.97
C LEU A 107 6.36 -19.37 29.29
N LEU A 108 6.33 -19.33 27.97
CA LEU A 108 5.22 -18.72 27.25
C LEU A 108 4.18 -19.81 27.01
N ILE A 109 3.01 -19.69 27.62
CA ILE A 109 1.95 -20.69 27.54
C ILE A 109 0.68 -20.11 26.91
N ARG A 110 -0.05 -20.94 26.16
CA ARG A 110 -1.41 -20.65 25.66
C ARG A 110 -2.42 -21.46 26.46
N ARG A 111 -3.30 -20.77 27.19
CA ARG A 111 -4.28 -21.37 28.10
C ARG A 111 -5.68 -21.44 27.51
N LEU A 112 -6.13 -22.62 27.12
CA LEU A 112 -7.46 -22.84 26.56
C LEU A 112 -8.59 -22.50 27.56
N SER A 113 -9.63 -21.78 27.13
CA SER A 113 -10.79 -21.39 27.97
C SER A 113 -12.02 -22.24 27.65
N PRO A 114 -12.79 -22.75 28.63
CA PRO A 114 -13.97 -23.58 28.35
C PRO A 114 -15.13 -22.76 27.73
N LEU A 115 -15.76 -23.30 26.69
CA LEU A 115 -16.98 -22.82 26.05
C LEU A 115 -18.19 -23.33 26.82
N ILE A 116 -19.16 -22.45 27.09
CA ILE A 116 -20.49 -22.84 27.59
C ILE A 116 -21.36 -23.11 26.37
N ILE A 117 -21.91 -24.32 26.26
CA ILE A 117 -22.74 -24.71 25.13
C ILE A 117 -24.21 -24.51 25.52
N GLU A 118 -24.91 -23.67 24.77
CA GLU A 118 -26.34 -23.43 24.90
C GLU A 118 -27.09 -23.99 23.69
N LYS A 119 -28.33 -24.41 23.92
CA LYS A 119 -29.23 -24.91 22.88
C LYS A 119 -30.37 -23.92 22.68
N ILE A 120 -30.48 -23.38 21.48
CA ILE A 120 -31.41 -22.32 21.09
C ILE A 120 -32.35 -22.86 20.03
N GLU A 121 -33.66 -22.63 20.18
CA GLU A 121 -34.68 -23.03 19.19
C GLU A 121 -35.21 -21.78 18.48
N LEU A 122 -35.12 -21.76 17.15
CA LEU A 122 -35.50 -20.63 16.31
C LEU A 122 -36.59 -21.02 15.32
N GLU A 123 -37.61 -20.15 15.21
CA GLU A 123 -38.59 -20.14 14.14
C GLU A 123 -38.16 -19.15 13.06
N HIS A 124 -38.29 -19.53 11.78
CA HIS A 124 -37.85 -18.68 10.68
C HIS A 124 -38.70 -18.81 9.40
N ASN A 125 -38.65 -17.79 8.54
CA ASN A 125 -39.39 -17.72 7.27
C ASN A 125 -38.50 -18.08 6.07
N GLY A 126 -37.81 -19.22 6.14
CA GLY A 126 -36.91 -19.72 5.08
C GLY A 126 -35.42 -19.35 5.20
N GLN A 127 -35.05 -18.40 6.05
CA GLN A 127 -33.65 -18.07 6.41
C GLN A 127 -33.55 -17.62 7.87
N LEU A 128 -32.42 -17.86 8.55
CA LEU A 128 -32.23 -17.49 9.97
C LEU A 128 -31.83 -16.04 10.22
N GLY A 129 -31.54 -15.25 9.19
CA GLY A 129 -31.05 -13.87 9.35
C GLY A 129 -29.71 -13.77 10.08
N LEU A 130 -28.86 -14.80 9.98
CA LEU A 130 -27.53 -14.86 10.58
C LEU A 130 -26.46 -14.73 9.50
N PHE A 131 -25.50 -13.84 9.73
CA PHE A 131 -24.26 -13.81 8.97
C PHE A 131 -23.19 -14.52 9.77
N ILE A 132 -22.46 -15.40 9.10
CA ILE A 132 -21.40 -16.19 9.72
C ILE A 132 -20.05 -15.86 9.08
N VAL A 133 -18.95 -16.19 9.77
CA VAL A 133 -17.58 -16.12 9.25
C VAL A 133 -16.76 -17.29 9.81
N GLY A 134 -15.67 -17.66 9.14
CA GLY A 134 -14.76 -18.71 9.59
C GLY A 134 -15.02 -20.06 8.90
N GLY A 135 -14.46 -21.13 9.46
CA GLY A 135 -14.43 -22.47 8.88
C GLY A 135 -13.02 -22.89 8.45
N ILE A 136 -12.87 -24.17 8.07
CA ILE A 136 -11.58 -24.73 7.63
C ILE A 136 -11.10 -23.99 6.37
N GLY A 137 -9.85 -23.49 6.41
CA GLY A 137 -9.21 -22.81 5.27
C GLY A 137 -9.52 -21.31 5.14
N HIS A 138 -10.16 -20.70 6.15
CA HIS A 138 -10.53 -19.28 6.13
C HIS A 138 -9.36 -18.36 6.52
N GLU A 139 -9.03 -17.37 5.69
CA GLU A 139 -7.78 -16.57 5.75
C GLU A 139 -7.59 -15.75 7.04
N TYR A 140 -8.67 -15.28 7.66
CA TYR A 140 -8.62 -14.43 8.86
C TYR A 140 -8.46 -15.19 10.20
N PHE A 141 -8.65 -16.52 10.21
CA PHE A 141 -8.60 -17.35 11.42
C PHE A 141 -7.79 -18.63 11.17
N SER A 142 -6.50 -18.48 10.80
CA SER A 142 -5.61 -19.60 10.44
C SER A 142 -5.54 -20.71 11.51
N ASP A 143 -5.76 -20.35 12.77
CA ASP A 143 -5.61 -21.22 13.94
C ASP A 143 -6.95 -21.62 14.60
N ASP A 144 -8.10 -21.18 14.07
CA ASP A 144 -9.44 -21.52 14.60
C ASP A 144 -10.47 -21.81 13.50
N HIS A 145 -10.81 -23.08 13.35
CA HIS A 145 -11.72 -23.60 12.32
C HIS A 145 -13.22 -23.43 12.65
N GLY A 146 -13.57 -22.58 13.60
CA GLY A 146 -14.95 -22.33 14.01
C GLY A 146 -15.77 -21.51 13.03
N ILE A 147 -17.09 -21.65 13.12
CA ILE A 147 -18.07 -20.81 12.44
C ILE A 147 -18.65 -19.83 13.46
N PHE A 148 -18.53 -18.53 13.22
CA PHE A 148 -18.90 -17.47 14.17
C PHE A 148 -19.98 -16.56 13.61
N ILE A 149 -20.89 -16.08 14.44
CA ILE A 149 -21.93 -15.11 14.06
C ILE A 149 -21.32 -13.69 14.02
N THR A 150 -21.36 -13.04 12.86
CA THR A 150 -20.82 -11.68 12.65
C THR A 150 -21.89 -10.60 12.55
N LYS A 151 -23.13 -10.99 12.23
CA LYS A 151 -24.27 -10.08 12.19
C LYS A 151 -25.57 -10.87 12.40
N ILE A 152 -26.52 -10.25 13.09
CA ILE A 152 -27.85 -10.79 13.35
C ILE A 152 -28.87 -9.78 12.82
N VAL A 153 -29.85 -10.23 12.06
CA VAL A 153 -30.96 -9.39 11.58
C VAL A 153 -32.08 -9.41 12.62
N GLU A 154 -32.32 -8.25 13.26
CA GLU A 154 -33.15 -8.12 14.48
C GLU A 154 -34.61 -8.56 14.33
N HIS A 155 -35.17 -8.60 13.12
CA HIS A 155 -36.57 -8.98 12.89
C HIS A 155 -36.85 -10.49 12.80
N GLN A 156 -35.85 -11.36 12.95
CA GLN A 156 -36.02 -12.83 12.79
C GLN A 156 -35.46 -13.70 13.91
N THR A 157 -34.84 -13.14 14.95
CA THR A 157 -34.25 -13.94 16.05
C THR A 157 -34.68 -13.40 17.41
N ASN A 158 -35.17 -14.28 18.29
CA ASN A 158 -35.77 -13.96 19.60
C ASN A 158 -34.76 -13.45 20.66
N LYS A 159 -33.79 -12.60 20.31
CA LYS A 159 -32.75 -12.03 21.21
C LYS A 159 -31.85 -13.04 21.95
N GLN A 160 -31.85 -14.32 21.57
CA GLN A 160 -31.07 -15.38 22.24
C GLN A 160 -29.65 -15.60 21.65
N LEU A 161 -29.33 -15.02 20.49
CA LEU A 161 -28.02 -15.11 19.86
C LEU A 161 -27.25 -13.80 20.01
N HIS A 162 -25.93 -13.88 20.15
CA HIS A 162 -25.03 -12.73 20.27
C HIS A 162 -24.01 -12.67 19.14
N LEU A 163 -23.52 -11.47 18.84
CA LEU A 163 -22.39 -11.31 17.94
C LEU A 163 -21.14 -11.94 18.55
N GLY A 164 -20.42 -12.73 17.76
CA GLY A 164 -19.23 -13.47 18.19
C GLY A 164 -19.52 -14.89 18.70
N ASP A 165 -20.78 -15.31 18.78
CA ASP A 165 -21.15 -16.67 19.15
C ASP A 165 -20.65 -17.71 18.14
N ARG A 166 -20.17 -18.86 18.63
CA ARG A 166 -19.71 -19.96 17.76
C ARG A 166 -20.84 -20.95 17.50
N LEU A 167 -21.19 -21.16 16.23
CA LEU A 167 -22.12 -22.21 15.83
C LEU A 167 -21.42 -23.57 15.86
N LEU A 168 -21.94 -24.48 16.68
CA LEU A 168 -21.39 -25.82 16.85
C LEU A 168 -22.17 -26.85 16.05
N GLN A 169 -23.50 -26.72 16.02
CA GLN A 169 -24.37 -27.68 15.37
C GLN A 169 -25.72 -27.02 15.05
N ILE A 170 -26.35 -27.46 13.97
CA ILE A 170 -27.74 -27.11 13.66
C ILE A 170 -28.54 -28.39 13.41
N SER A 171 -29.72 -28.49 14.02
CA SER A 171 -30.64 -29.61 13.89
C SER A 171 -31.99 -29.14 13.36
N SER A 172 -32.50 -29.81 12.33
CA SER A 172 -33.85 -29.66 11.79
C SER A 172 -34.76 -30.78 12.33
N LEU A 173 -35.96 -30.93 11.75
CA LEU A 173 -36.87 -32.04 12.05
C LEU A 173 -36.30 -33.42 11.65
N TYR A 174 -35.49 -33.47 10.58
CA TYR A 174 -35.04 -34.72 9.96
C TYR A 174 -33.54 -34.96 10.09
N ASN A 175 -32.72 -33.90 10.16
CA ASN A 175 -31.28 -34.01 10.12
C ASN A 175 -30.59 -33.17 11.20
N THR A 176 -29.34 -33.52 11.46
CA THR A 176 -28.46 -32.79 12.36
C THR A 176 -27.11 -32.63 11.69
N TYR A 177 -26.66 -31.37 11.58
CA TYR A 177 -25.43 -30.99 10.91
C TYR A 177 -24.42 -30.47 11.93
N ASP A 178 -23.24 -31.08 11.97
CA ASP A 178 -22.11 -30.63 12.76
C ASP A 178 -21.38 -29.49 12.04
N LEU A 179 -21.22 -28.36 12.71
CA LEU A 179 -20.61 -27.14 12.16
C LEU A 179 -19.21 -26.87 12.75
N ARG A 180 -18.68 -27.76 13.60
CA ARG A 180 -17.42 -27.51 14.34
C ARG A 180 -16.16 -27.51 13.47
N PHE A 181 -16.17 -28.28 12.39
CA PHE A 181 -15.02 -28.54 11.51
C PHE A 181 -15.46 -28.63 10.04
N VAL A 182 -16.10 -27.58 9.56
CA VAL A 182 -16.56 -27.49 8.17
C VAL A 182 -15.96 -26.24 7.51
N THR A 183 -15.88 -26.23 6.18
CA THR A 183 -15.54 -25.00 5.45
C THR A 183 -16.67 -23.98 5.60
N HIS A 184 -16.35 -22.71 5.37
CA HIS A 184 -17.34 -21.63 5.39
C HIS A 184 -18.58 -21.96 4.53
N GLU A 185 -18.33 -22.35 3.28
CA GLU A 185 -19.37 -22.75 2.32
C GLU A 185 -20.20 -23.92 2.81
N LYS A 186 -19.57 -24.92 3.43
CA LYS A 186 -20.28 -26.09 3.92
C LYS A 186 -21.18 -25.75 5.10
N ALA A 187 -20.77 -24.84 5.99
CA ALA A 187 -21.61 -24.35 7.07
C ALA A 187 -22.86 -23.64 6.54
N LYS A 188 -22.69 -22.76 5.55
CA LYS A 188 -23.79 -22.05 4.89
C LYS A 188 -24.79 -23.03 4.26
N GLN A 189 -24.31 -24.01 3.52
CA GLN A 189 -25.15 -25.06 2.92
C GLN A 189 -25.93 -25.85 3.98
N CYS A 190 -25.28 -26.25 5.08
CA CYS A 190 -25.94 -26.99 6.16
C CYS A 190 -27.04 -26.16 6.84
N ILE A 191 -26.82 -24.86 7.03
CA ILE A 191 -27.82 -23.95 7.60
C ILE A 191 -29.01 -23.80 6.65
N GLU A 192 -28.76 -23.58 5.35
CA GLU A 192 -29.81 -23.46 4.33
C GLU A 192 -30.64 -24.75 4.19
N LEU A 193 -29.99 -25.92 4.22
CA LEU A 193 -30.67 -27.21 4.18
C LEU A 193 -31.56 -27.41 5.42
N ALA A 194 -31.05 -27.14 6.62
CA ALA A 194 -31.84 -27.25 7.84
C ALA A 194 -33.06 -26.33 7.82
N CYS A 195 -32.95 -25.13 7.23
CA CYS A 195 -34.05 -24.19 7.06
C CYS A 195 -35.07 -24.65 6.02
N LYS A 196 -34.66 -25.37 4.98
CA LYS A 196 -35.59 -25.94 3.98
C LYS A 196 -36.39 -27.11 4.54
N GLU A 197 -35.80 -27.86 5.48
CA GLU A 197 -36.40 -29.07 6.05
C GLU A 197 -37.48 -28.80 7.11
N SER A 198 -37.46 -27.63 7.76
CA SER A 198 -38.36 -27.29 8.87
C SER A 198 -38.41 -25.79 9.10
N GLN A 199 -39.57 -25.23 9.47
CA GLN A 199 -39.68 -23.84 9.95
C GLN A 199 -39.07 -23.62 11.34
N LYS A 200 -38.79 -24.71 12.08
CA LYS A 200 -38.13 -24.70 13.38
C LYS A 200 -36.79 -25.41 13.33
N VAL A 201 -35.72 -24.74 13.74
CA VAL A 201 -34.38 -25.35 13.86
C VAL A 201 -33.82 -25.16 15.26
N LYS A 202 -32.99 -26.11 15.69
CA LYS A 202 -32.27 -26.10 16.97
C LYS A 202 -30.81 -25.84 16.71
N LEU A 203 -30.29 -24.71 17.18
CA LEU A 203 -28.87 -24.37 17.16
C LEU A 203 -28.21 -24.77 18.48
N TYR A 204 -27.02 -25.36 18.39
CA TYR A 204 -26.12 -25.48 19.53
C TYR A 204 -25.01 -24.46 19.35
N VAL A 205 -24.90 -23.56 20.33
CA VAL A 205 -24.06 -22.36 20.26
C VAL A 205 -23.09 -22.37 21.42
N GLY A 206 -21.84 -22.04 21.16
CA GLY A 206 -20.81 -21.90 22.18
C GLY A 206 -20.58 -20.43 22.54
N HIS A 207 -20.86 -20.06 23.80
CA HIS A 207 -20.58 -18.74 24.36
C HIS A 207 -19.24 -18.70 25.09
N THR A 208 -18.56 -17.55 25.06
CA THR A 208 -17.37 -17.29 25.89
C THR A 208 -17.79 -16.83 27.29
N ARG A 209 -17.08 -17.25 28.35
CA ARG A 209 -17.37 -16.83 29.74
C ARG A 209 -17.38 -15.29 29.92
N SER A 210 -16.60 -14.56 29.13
CA SER A 210 -16.56 -13.09 29.15
C SER A 210 -17.85 -12.42 28.63
N ALA A 211 -18.60 -13.06 27.72
CA ALA A 211 -19.84 -12.50 27.19
C ALA A 211 -21.02 -12.63 28.19
N ILE A 212 -21.03 -13.70 28.99
CA ILE A 212 -22.07 -13.99 29.99
C ILE A 212 -21.84 -13.19 31.29
N GLU A 213 -20.59 -12.94 31.69
CA GLU A 213 -20.29 -12.08 32.86
C GLU A 213 -20.66 -10.60 32.61
N ILE A 214 -20.66 -10.13 31.36
CA ILE A 214 -21.14 -8.79 30.99
C ILE A 214 -22.68 -8.66 31.13
N GLN A 215 -23.43 -9.76 31.10
CA GLN A 215 -24.88 -9.74 31.36
C GLN A 215 -25.23 -9.76 32.85
N ASN A 216 -24.36 -10.28 33.73
CA ASN A 216 -24.59 -10.28 35.18
C ASN A 216 -24.24 -8.96 35.89
N GLU A 217 -23.76 -7.95 35.16
CA GLU A 217 -23.69 -6.55 35.63
C GLU A 217 -24.80 -5.66 35.04
N ARG A 218 -25.79 -6.24 34.36
CA ARG A 218 -27.05 -5.58 34.00
C ARG A 218 -28.24 -6.17 34.78
N THR A 219 -28.10 -6.18 36.10
CA THR A 219 -29.24 -5.97 37.02
C THR A 219 -28.95 -4.61 37.64
N ILE A 220 -29.44 -3.51 37.09
CA ILE A 220 -30.80 -2.99 37.26
C ILE A 220 -31.07 -2.15 36.00
N LEU A 221 -32.26 -2.29 35.41
CA LEU A 221 -33.06 -1.26 34.72
C LEU A 221 -33.91 -1.89 33.61
N HIS A 222 -35.12 -2.29 33.99
CA HIS A 222 -36.40 -2.11 33.30
C HIS A 222 -37.42 -2.14 34.47
N GLU A 223 -38.38 -1.24 34.63
CA GLU A 223 -39.26 -0.59 33.67
C GLU A 223 -39.97 0.61 34.37
N ASP A 224 -40.38 1.56 33.54
CA ASP A 224 -41.60 2.38 33.62
C ASP A 224 -41.82 3.41 34.73
N ASP A 225 -41.90 4.67 34.27
CA ASP A 225 -42.74 5.71 34.83
C ASP A 225 -44.22 5.26 34.83
N HIS A 226 -44.79 5.10 36.02
CA HIS A 226 -46.16 5.52 36.28
C HIS A 226 -46.30 5.95 37.75
N ASP A 227 -46.32 7.27 37.95
CA ASP A 227 -47.22 7.99 38.85
C ASP A 227 -47.57 7.34 40.22
N ARG A 228 -47.00 7.89 41.31
CA ARG A 228 -47.72 8.54 42.44
C ARG A 228 -47.00 8.43 43.81
N LEU A 229 -46.93 9.60 44.46
CA LEU A 229 -46.98 9.85 45.92
C LEU A 229 -45.70 9.67 46.77
N VAL A 230 -44.97 10.79 46.89
CA VAL A 230 -44.31 11.40 48.08
C VAL A 230 -44.83 10.83 49.43
N PRO A 231 -43.99 10.51 50.46
CA PRO A 231 -43.24 11.54 51.21
C PRO A 231 -41.91 11.19 51.92
N LYS A 232 -41.04 12.23 51.93
CA LYS A 232 -40.29 12.84 53.05
C LYS A 232 -39.46 12.00 54.05
N ASP A 233 -38.23 12.52 54.19
CA ASP A 233 -37.49 12.83 55.44
C ASP A 233 -36.42 11.87 55.99
N ALA A 234 -35.40 12.56 56.53
CA ALA A 234 -34.24 12.15 57.32
C ALA A 234 -33.07 11.51 56.52
N GLY A 235 -31.88 12.10 56.43
CA GLY A 235 -31.24 13.09 57.29
C GLY A 235 -29.89 12.56 57.77
N ALA A 236 -28.82 13.11 57.21
CA ALA A 236 -27.53 13.38 57.84
C ALA A 236 -26.93 12.34 58.82
N ALA A 237 -26.00 11.50 58.35
CA ALA A 237 -24.94 10.91 59.19
C ALA A 237 -23.74 10.26 58.45
N LYS A 238 -23.64 10.30 57.11
CA LYS A 238 -22.65 9.46 56.38
C LYS A 238 -21.64 10.17 55.48
N GLU A 239 -21.71 11.49 55.34
CA GLU A 239 -20.85 12.24 54.40
C GLU A 239 -19.59 12.88 55.00
N GLU A 240 -19.40 12.86 56.33
CA GLU A 240 -18.24 13.53 56.95
C GLU A 240 -17.09 12.56 57.32
N LYS A 241 -17.32 11.24 57.26
CA LYS A 241 -16.30 10.22 57.54
C LYS A 241 -15.51 9.77 56.29
N LEU A 242 -16.07 9.98 55.09
CA LEU A 242 -15.46 9.58 53.81
C LEU A 242 -14.48 10.64 53.24
N ARG A 243 -14.64 11.92 53.61
CA ARG A 243 -13.72 13.01 53.20
C ARG A 243 -12.37 13.02 53.94
N ARG A 244 -12.23 12.34 55.08
CA ARG A 244 -10.96 12.27 55.86
C ARG A 244 -10.06 11.08 55.54
N GLN A 245 -10.54 10.11 54.74
CA GLN A 245 -9.74 8.92 54.38
C GLN A 245 -9.09 8.99 52.98
N GLN A 246 -9.54 9.89 52.11
CA GLN A 246 -8.96 10.08 50.77
C GLN A 246 -7.87 11.17 50.67
N SER A 247 -7.61 11.92 51.74
CA SER A 247 -6.56 12.96 51.76
C SER A 247 -5.18 12.50 52.26
N LYS A 248 -5.02 11.25 52.72
CA LYS A 248 -3.75 10.71 53.28
C LYS A 248 -3.02 9.68 52.41
N ILE A 249 -3.57 9.26 51.27
CA ILE A 249 -2.93 8.27 50.38
C ILE A 249 -2.12 8.94 49.24
N SER A 250 -2.34 10.23 48.98
CA SER A 250 -1.71 10.95 47.86
C SER A 250 -0.37 11.63 48.17
N GLN A 251 0.20 11.45 49.37
CA GLN A 251 1.48 12.09 49.77
C GLN A 251 2.66 11.13 50.00
N ASN A 252 2.42 9.82 50.17
CA ASN A 252 3.49 8.83 50.34
C ASN A 252 3.94 8.12 49.04
N ALA A 253 3.26 8.36 47.91
CA ALA A 253 3.64 7.79 46.61
C ALA A 253 4.67 8.65 45.84
N ARG A 254 5.05 9.83 46.35
CA ARG A 254 6.01 10.75 45.69
C ARG A 254 7.46 10.63 46.16
N LEU A 255 7.78 9.80 47.16
CA LEU A 255 9.14 9.67 47.72
C LEU A 255 9.81 8.28 47.55
N GLN A 256 9.19 7.31 46.86
CA GLN A 256 9.80 5.99 46.59
C GLN A 256 10.12 5.70 45.11
N ARG A 257 9.87 6.64 44.17
CA ARG A 257 10.26 6.50 42.75
C ARG A 257 11.56 7.20 42.36
N ALA A 258 12.25 7.85 43.29
CA ALA A 258 13.50 8.58 43.03
C ALA A 258 14.79 7.78 43.32
N GLY A 259 14.71 6.48 43.62
CA GLY A 259 15.88 5.70 44.02
C GLY A 259 15.80 4.22 43.68
N MET A 260 15.70 3.88 42.38
CA MET A 260 16.05 2.56 41.82
C MET A 260 15.90 2.62 40.29
N ALA A 261 16.72 3.45 39.64
CA ALA A 261 16.83 3.48 38.18
C ALA A 261 18.29 3.69 37.75
N THR A 262 19.16 2.82 38.25
CA THR A 262 20.53 2.67 37.74
C THR A 262 20.83 1.17 37.71
N GLY A 263 20.82 0.59 36.51
CA GLY A 263 21.25 -0.77 36.26
C GLY A 263 20.20 -1.61 35.52
N ILE A 264 20.56 -2.00 34.29
CA ILE A 264 19.93 -3.05 33.46
C ILE A 264 18.65 -2.60 32.70
N ASN A 265 18.85 -1.80 31.64
CA ASN A 265 17.91 -1.66 30.52
C ASN A 265 18.62 -1.08 29.26
N GLY A 266 19.69 -1.72 28.81
CA GLY A 266 20.06 -1.78 27.39
C GLY A 266 19.87 -3.25 27.02
N THR A 267 18.99 -3.64 26.10
CA THR A 267 19.01 -3.31 24.67
C THR A 267 17.61 -3.61 24.09
N LEU A 268 17.21 -2.90 23.01
CA LEU A 268 15.93 -2.98 22.27
C LEU A 268 14.76 -2.11 22.77
N ARG A 269 15.00 -0.80 22.84
CA ARG A 269 14.02 0.21 22.38
C ARG A 269 14.75 1.10 21.37
N LYS A 270 14.34 1.12 20.10
CA LYS A 270 14.71 2.21 19.18
C LYS A 270 14.19 3.50 19.85
N LYS A 271 15.07 4.27 20.49
CA LYS A 271 14.73 5.60 21.00
C LYS A 271 14.33 6.46 19.79
N LEU A 272 13.06 6.80 19.66
CA LEU A 272 12.66 7.97 18.88
C LEU A 272 13.49 9.15 19.39
N LYS A 273 14.18 9.84 18.48
CA LYS A 273 15.04 10.97 18.83
C LYS A 273 14.15 12.12 19.29
N THR A 274 14.22 12.46 20.58
CA THR A 274 13.56 13.64 21.15
C THR A 274 14.04 14.89 20.39
N MET A 275 13.10 15.75 19.98
CA MET A 275 13.35 16.99 19.23
C MET A 275 12.88 18.19 20.04
N ASN A 276 13.52 19.35 19.84
CA ASN A 276 13.08 20.63 20.36
C ASN A 276 12.15 21.32 19.36
N ILE A 277 10.87 21.42 19.73
CA ILE A 277 9.81 22.02 18.93
C ILE A 277 9.47 23.38 19.54
N THR A 278 9.51 24.43 18.73
CA THR A 278 9.13 25.79 19.17
C THR A 278 7.90 26.25 18.40
N ILE A 279 6.87 26.69 19.13
CA ILE A 279 5.63 27.24 18.57
C ILE A 279 5.59 28.75 18.89
N LEU A 280 5.42 29.58 17.87
CA LEU A 280 5.33 31.04 18.02
C LEU A 280 3.88 31.54 18.00
N ASP A 281 3.66 32.73 18.59
CA ASP A 281 2.43 33.52 18.47
C ASP A 281 1.14 32.86 19.01
N ASP A 282 1.24 31.93 19.98
CA ASP A 282 0.08 31.37 20.70
C ASP A 282 -0.22 32.20 21.96
N TYR A 283 -0.82 33.37 21.76
CA TYR A 283 -1.03 34.39 22.81
C TYR A 283 -1.69 33.90 24.11
N PHE A 284 -2.41 32.78 24.08
CA PHE A 284 -3.18 32.28 25.23
C PHE A 284 -2.70 30.90 25.74
N ASP A 285 -1.60 30.37 25.21
CA ASP A 285 -1.15 28.98 25.45
C ASP A 285 -2.27 27.96 25.16
N THR A 286 -3.10 28.27 24.17
CA THR A 286 -4.31 27.49 23.85
C THR A 286 -3.92 26.10 23.36
N ILE A 287 -2.84 26.00 22.59
CA ILE A 287 -2.43 24.77 21.93
C ILE A 287 -2.16 23.67 22.95
N ARG A 288 -1.60 24.00 24.12
CA ARG A 288 -1.34 23.03 25.18
C ARG A 288 -2.61 22.39 25.76
N THR A 289 -3.75 23.06 25.61
CA THR A 289 -5.05 22.60 26.12
C THR A 289 -5.81 21.72 25.12
N LEU A 290 -5.35 21.68 23.86
CA LEU A 290 -5.99 20.95 22.78
C LEU A 290 -5.65 19.45 22.80
N PRO A 291 -6.61 18.54 22.51
CA PRO A 291 -6.34 17.10 22.44
C PRO A 291 -5.18 16.73 21.48
N CYS A 292 -5.05 17.42 20.34
CA CYS A 292 -3.98 17.18 19.37
C CYS A 292 -2.57 17.38 19.95
N TYR A 293 -2.41 18.19 21.00
CA TYR A 293 -1.11 18.41 21.67
C TYR A 293 -0.45 17.11 22.16
N ASN A 294 -1.26 16.11 22.52
CA ASN A 294 -0.77 14.79 22.93
C ASN A 294 0.05 14.08 21.84
N LYS A 295 -0.08 14.48 20.57
CA LYS A 295 0.75 13.97 19.46
C LYS A 295 2.24 14.32 19.64
N LEU A 296 2.57 15.37 20.38
CA LEU A 296 3.96 15.78 20.65
C LEU A 296 4.57 15.11 21.88
N ASN A 297 3.87 14.14 22.50
CA ASN A 297 4.38 13.42 23.66
C ASN A 297 5.73 12.74 23.37
N GLY A 298 6.75 13.06 24.18
CA GLY A 298 8.11 12.57 24.00
C GLY A 298 9.07 13.54 23.30
N HIS A 299 8.59 14.72 22.90
CA HIS A 299 9.38 15.86 22.39
C HIS A 299 9.43 17.01 23.42
N ASN A 300 10.43 17.87 23.31
CA ASN A 300 10.51 19.09 24.13
C ASN A 300 9.78 20.21 23.38
N VAL A 301 8.72 20.77 23.97
CA VAL A 301 7.90 21.79 23.30
C VAL A 301 7.93 23.12 24.05
N THR A 302 8.40 24.16 23.39
CA THR A 302 8.39 25.55 23.87
C THR A 302 7.29 26.31 23.12
N ILE A 303 6.42 27.01 23.83
CA ILE A 303 5.36 27.84 23.25
C ILE A 303 5.59 29.28 23.69
N TRP A 304 5.61 30.20 22.73
CA TRP A 304 5.73 31.64 22.99
C TRP A 304 4.36 32.31 22.88
N ASN A 305 4.00 33.06 23.91
CA ASN A 305 2.69 33.71 24.06
C ASN A 305 2.70 35.19 23.68
N ASP A 306 3.75 35.64 23.01
CA ASP A 306 3.96 37.01 22.55
C ASP A 306 4.54 37.00 21.12
N HIS A 307 4.45 38.14 20.45
CA HIS A 307 5.00 38.34 19.11
C HIS A 307 6.28 39.16 19.15
N VAL A 308 7.31 38.70 18.45
CA VAL A 308 8.60 39.40 18.30
C VAL A 308 9.05 39.31 16.85
N GLN A 309 9.45 40.44 16.28
CA GLN A 309 9.98 40.52 14.91
C GLN A 309 11.43 41.04 14.85
N ASP A 310 11.96 41.51 15.98
CA ASP A 310 13.37 41.86 16.13
C ASP A 310 14.25 40.62 15.89
N ILE A 311 15.25 40.78 15.02
CA ILE A 311 16.04 39.66 14.50
C ILE A 311 16.88 39.02 15.61
N ASP A 312 17.55 39.82 16.44
CA ASP A 312 18.42 39.32 17.49
C ASP A 312 17.62 38.60 18.58
N ALA A 313 16.49 39.16 18.96
CA ALA A 313 15.57 38.54 19.91
C ALA A 313 14.97 37.23 19.37
N LEU A 314 14.60 37.17 18.08
CA LEU A 314 14.10 35.94 17.45
C LEU A 314 15.17 34.85 17.37
N VAL A 315 16.41 35.20 17.00
CA VAL A 315 17.52 34.25 16.93
C VAL A 315 17.82 33.67 18.32
N ASP A 316 17.86 34.49 19.38
CA ASP A 316 18.09 33.99 20.73
C ASP A 316 16.98 33.04 21.21
N ARG A 317 15.72 33.34 20.88
CA ARG A 317 14.57 32.46 21.16
C ARG A 317 14.65 31.13 20.43
N LEU A 318 15.14 31.15 19.18
CA LEU A 318 15.08 30.01 18.28
C LEU A 318 16.35 29.17 18.23
N LYS A 319 17.46 29.59 18.84
CA LYS A 319 18.79 28.93 18.73
C LYS A 319 18.81 27.43 19.02
N GLU A 320 17.98 26.95 19.95
CA GLU A 320 17.90 25.54 20.32
C GLU A 320 16.80 24.75 19.57
N THR A 321 16.10 25.38 18.63
CA THR A 321 14.94 24.82 17.93
C THR A 321 15.39 23.85 16.84
N ASP A 322 14.88 22.62 16.87
CA ASP A 322 15.03 21.66 15.77
C ASP A 322 13.86 21.79 14.77
N ILE A 323 12.67 22.11 15.28
CA ILE A 323 11.42 22.22 14.50
C ILE A 323 10.66 23.50 14.92
N LEU A 324 10.39 24.38 13.96
CA LEU A 324 9.64 25.62 14.16
C LEU A 324 8.22 25.47 13.65
N VAL A 325 7.23 25.77 14.50
CA VAL A 325 5.82 25.81 14.14
C VAL A 325 5.36 27.25 14.06
N LEU A 326 4.80 27.63 12.91
CA LEU A 326 4.31 28.98 12.66
C LEU A 326 2.78 29.02 12.59
N ILE A 327 2.20 30.05 13.21
CA ILE A 327 0.78 30.33 13.14
C ILE A 327 0.57 31.39 12.07
N ARG A 328 0.21 30.94 10.86
CA ARG A 328 -0.12 31.80 9.72
C ARG A 328 1.07 32.67 9.30
N GLU A 329 0.80 33.79 8.64
CA GLU A 329 1.82 34.67 8.06
C GLU A 329 2.36 35.76 9.01
N ARG A 330 2.34 35.53 10.33
CA ARG A 330 2.61 36.55 11.36
C ARG A 330 4.09 36.91 11.50
N THR A 331 4.95 35.92 11.70
CA THR A 331 6.38 36.14 11.94
C THR A 331 7.17 35.96 10.65
N GLN A 332 7.92 36.97 10.22
CA GLN A 332 8.76 36.89 9.02
C GLN A 332 10.00 36.03 9.30
N ILE A 333 10.17 34.94 8.54
CA ILE A 333 11.32 34.05 8.60
C ILE A 333 12.13 34.20 7.31
N ARG A 334 13.09 35.12 7.35
CA ARG A 334 13.94 35.50 6.20
C ARG A 334 15.36 34.97 6.34
N GLY A 335 16.16 35.06 5.27
CA GLY A 335 17.53 34.54 5.22
C GLY A 335 18.42 34.93 6.41
N GLU A 336 18.37 36.19 6.86
CA GLU A 336 19.20 36.68 7.99
C GLU A 336 18.94 35.94 9.31
N ILE A 337 17.68 35.55 9.58
CA ILE A 337 17.32 34.75 10.74
C ILE A 337 17.76 33.29 10.51
N LEU A 338 17.43 32.72 9.34
CA LEU A 338 17.69 31.31 9.02
C LEU A 338 19.19 30.96 9.06
N GLU A 339 20.05 31.85 8.56
CA GLU A 339 21.51 31.66 8.58
C GLU A 339 22.11 31.58 9.99
N ARG A 340 21.41 32.12 10.99
CA ARG A 340 21.81 32.14 12.40
C ARG A 340 21.18 31.00 13.22
N LEU A 341 20.45 30.08 12.58
CA LEU A 341 19.77 28.96 13.22
C LEU A 341 20.27 27.60 12.70
N PRO A 342 21.52 27.19 13.03
CA PRO A 342 22.15 25.99 12.46
C PRO A 342 21.49 24.67 12.88
N ARG A 343 20.62 24.69 13.91
CA ARG A 343 19.90 23.52 14.41
C ARG A 343 18.54 23.31 13.76
N LEU A 344 17.99 24.33 13.12
CA LEU A 344 16.64 24.29 12.58
C LEU A 344 16.62 23.35 11.37
N LYS A 345 15.70 22.40 11.36
CA LYS A 345 15.60 21.38 10.29
C LYS A 345 14.23 21.34 9.62
N LEU A 346 13.18 21.73 10.33
CA LEU A 346 11.82 21.76 9.82
C LEU A 346 11.15 23.07 10.24
N ILE A 347 10.45 23.70 9.31
CA ILE A 347 9.44 24.73 9.56
C ILE A 347 8.10 24.14 9.13
N SER A 348 7.10 24.11 10.01
CA SER A 348 5.79 23.50 9.75
C SER A 348 4.65 24.48 10.04
N GLN A 349 3.68 24.54 9.13
CA GLN A 349 2.47 25.37 9.27
C GLN A 349 1.29 24.82 8.45
N ARG A 350 0.15 25.49 8.49
CA ARG A 350 -1.04 25.18 7.67
C ARG A 350 -1.60 26.44 6.99
N SER A 351 -0.82 27.05 6.11
CA SER A 351 -1.23 28.22 5.31
C SER A 351 -0.28 28.52 4.15
N VAL A 352 -0.57 29.57 3.38
CA VAL A 352 0.39 30.12 2.42
C VAL A 352 1.61 30.71 3.15
N TYR A 353 2.79 30.70 2.53
CA TYR A 353 4.07 30.98 3.20
C TYR A 353 4.86 32.15 2.56
N PRO A 354 4.25 33.30 2.20
CA PRO A 354 5.00 34.43 1.61
C PRO A 354 6.01 35.07 2.58
N HIS A 355 5.86 34.79 3.88
CA HIS A 355 6.71 35.28 4.97
C HIS A 355 7.95 34.39 5.21
N ILE A 356 8.05 33.23 4.54
CA ILE A 356 9.18 32.31 4.64
C ILE A 356 10.06 32.47 3.40
N ASP A 357 11.35 32.70 3.59
CA ASP A 357 12.35 32.71 2.53
C ASP A 357 12.73 31.27 2.13
N ILE A 358 12.02 30.74 1.12
CA ILE A 358 12.20 29.37 0.63
C ILE A 358 13.58 29.15 0.02
N ASP A 359 14.17 30.17 -0.61
CA ASP A 359 15.49 30.05 -1.23
C ASP A 359 16.60 29.96 -0.19
N ALA A 360 16.49 30.72 0.90
CA ALA A 360 17.37 30.55 2.06
C ALA A 360 17.19 29.15 2.69
N CYS A 361 15.96 28.67 2.86
CA CYS A 361 15.69 27.31 3.35
C CYS A 361 16.32 26.24 2.45
N ASN A 362 16.25 26.41 1.12
CA ASN A 362 16.88 25.53 0.13
C ASN A 362 18.39 25.47 0.27
N ARG A 363 19.03 26.63 0.41
CA ARG A 363 20.48 26.76 0.56
C ARG A 363 20.98 26.15 1.87
N LEU A 364 20.21 26.30 2.95
CA LEU A 364 20.57 25.87 4.31
C LEU A 364 20.13 24.45 4.66
N GLY A 365 19.37 23.79 3.78
CA GLY A 365 18.91 22.41 4.00
C GLY A 365 17.77 22.29 5.01
N ILE A 366 16.96 23.34 5.16
CA ILE A 366 15.81 23.39 6.08
C ILE A 366 14.54 22.99 5.33
N ILE A 367 13.82 21.98 5.81
CA ILE A 367 12.55 21.54 5.22
C ILE A 367 11.45 22.50 5.63
N VAL A 368 10.58 22.86 4.69
CA VAL A 368 9.36 23.62 4.95
C VAL A 368 8.17 22.74 4.59
N SER A 369 7.29 22.46 5.54
CA SER A 369 6.03 21.73 5.33
C SER A 369 4.84 22.65 5.53
N SER A 370 3.92 22.66 4.57
CA SER A 370 2.65 23.37 4.70
C SER A 370 1.53 22.74 3.87
N ASN A 371 0.48 22.27 4.54
CA ASN A 371 -0.73 21.80 3.89
C ASN A 371 -1.70 22.98 3.66
N GLN A 372 -2.05 23.24 2.40
CA GLN A 372 -2.90 24.38 2.03
C GLN A 372 -4.40 24.05 1.91
N HIS A 373 -4.84 22.81 2.21
CA HIS A 373 -6.22 22.30 2.11
C HIS A 373 -7.10 23.02 1.07
N VAL A 374 -7.06 22.51 -0.15
CA VAL A 374 -7.75 23.15 -1.27
C VAL A 374 -9.26 22.86 -1.26
N ASP A 375 -9.82 21.98 -0.42
CA ASP A 375 -11.16 21.43 -0.70
C ASP A 375 -12.30 21.81 0.27
N SER A 376 -12.05 22.49 1.39
CA SER A 376 -13.10 22.87 2.37
C SER A 376 -13.11 24.37 2.72
N PRO A 377 -14.29 25.00 2.92
CA PRO A 377 -14.38 26.37 3.44
C PRO A 377 -13.98 26.42 4.93
N SER A 378 -13.42 27.56 5.37
CA SER A 378 -13.34 27.84 6.80
C SER A 378 -14.71 28.30 7.30
N TYR A 379 -15.41 27.42 8.02
CA TYR A 379 -16.70 27.74 8.63
C TYR A 379 -16.54 28.78 9.74
N ALA A 380 -15.46 28.72 10.52
CA ALA A 380 -15.16 29.74 11.55
C ALA A 380 -15.10 31.16 10.96
N ALA A 381 -14.47 31.33 9.80
CA ALA A 381 -14.39 32.64 9.15
C ALA A 381 -15.75 33.10 8.59
N ALA A 382 -16.55 32.17 8.07
CA ALA A 382 -17.90 32.46 7.61
C ALA A 382 -18.82 32.87 8.78
N GLU A 383 -18.75 32.15 9.90
CA GLU A 383 -19.50 32.41 11.12
C GLU A 383 -19.12 33.75 11.76
N LEU A 384 -17.82 34.07 11.85
CA LEU A 384 -17.37 35.38 12.32
C LEU A 384 -17.87 36.49 11.41
N THR A 385 -17.78 36.32 10.10
CA THR A 385 -18.29 37.32 9.14
C THR A 385 -19.79 37.56 9.37
N TRP A 386 -20.55 36.49 9.58
CA TRP A 386 -21.98 36.58 9.87
C TRP A 386 -22.26 37.27 11.22
N ALA A 387 -21.48 36.94 12.25
CA ALA A 387 -21.57 37.59 13.57
C ALA A 387 -21.27 39.09 13.48
N LEU A 388 -20.25 39.50 12.70
CA LEU A 388 -19.92 40.90 12.45
C LEU A 388 -21.04 41.63 11.71
N ILE A 389 -21.68 40.99 10.71
CA ILE A 389 -22.85 41.56 10.01
C ILE A 389 -23.97 41.84 11.02
N LEU A 390 -24.31 40.86 11.88
CA LEU A 390 -25.37 41.01 12.88
C LEU A 390 -25.02 42.07 13.93
N ALA A 391 -23.79 42.05 14.44
CA ALA A 391 -23.31 42.99 15.45
C ALA A 391 -23.33 44.43 14.93
N ALA A 392 -22.86 44.65 13.70
CA ALA A 392 -22.85 45.95 13.05
C ALA A 392 -24.27 46.45 12.80
N MET A 393 -25.11 45.67 12.12
CA MET A 393 -26.47 46.09 11.78
C MET A 393 -27.33 46.39 13.01
N ARG A 394 -27.06 45.75 14.15
CA ARG A 394 -27.71 46.01 15.44
C ARG A 394 -26.96 46.98 16.35
N GLN A 395 -25.78 47.45 15.94
CA GLN A 395 -24.85 48.31 16.69
C GLN A 395 -24.53 47.77 18.09
N ILE A 396 -24.38 46.45 18.22
CA ILE A 396 -24.26 45.78 19.52
C ILE A 396 -23.09 46.34 20.34
N PRO A 397 -21.84 46.43 19.82
CA PRO A 397 -20.72 46.95 20.60
C PRO A 397 -20.92 48.40 21.05
N GLN A 398 -21.47 49.25 20.18
CA GLN A 398 -21.72 50.66 20.48
C GLN A 398 -22.82 50.80 21.54
N GLN A 399 -23.92 50.03 21.45
CA GLN A 399 -24.98 50.02 22.46
C GLN A 399 -24.45 49.51 23.82
N MET A 400 -23.57 48.51 23.81
CA MET A 400 -22.90 48.02 25.02
C MET A 400 -21.98 49.09 25.63
N ALA A 401 -21.18 49.78 24.81
CA ALA A 401 -20.31 50.86 25.26
C ALA A 401 -21.11 52.02 25.86
N ALA A 402 -22.22 52.39 25.23
CA ALA A 402 -23.15 53.41 25.72
C ALA A 402 -23.76 53.03 27.07
N LEU A 403 -24.25 51.80 27.20
CA LEU A 403 -24.83 51.30 28.45
C LEU A 403 -23.79 51.31 29.58
N LYS A 404 -22.56 50.87 29.30
CA LYS A 404 -21.43 50.96 30.25
C LYS A 404 -21.08 52.41 30.62
N ALA A 405 -21.27 53.36 29.70
CA ALA A 405 -21.10 54.79 29.94
C ALA A 405 -22.34 55.47 30.58
N GLY A 406 -23.35 54.69 31.00
CA GLY A 406 -24.56 55.20 31.66
C GLY A 406 -25.63 55.77 30.72
N LYS A 407 -25.53 55.53 29.41
CA LYS A 407 -26.52 55.93 28.40
C LYS A 407 -27.41 54.74 28.03
N TRP A 408 -28.74 54.91 28.03
CA TRP A 408 -29.68 53.81 27.79
C TRP A 408 -29.66 53.28 26.35
N GLN A 409 -29.81 54.14 25.35
CA GLN A 409 -29.79 53.78 23.92
C GLN A 409 -29.11 54.90 23.12
N ILE A 410 -28.38 54.55 22.04
CA ILE A 410 -27.64 55.51 21.19
C ILE A 410 -28.17 55.63 19.76
N GLY A 411 -29.16 54.83 19.38
CA GLY A 411 -29.71 54.81 18.03
C GLY A 411 -30.54 53.56 17.76
N VAL A 412 -31.10 53.48 16.55
CA VAL A 412 -31.93 52.35 16.10
C VAL A 412 -31.13 51.51 15.10
N GLY A 413 -30.88 50.25 15.44
CA GLY A 413 -30.30 49.27 14.52
C GLY A 413 -31.31 48.77 13.48
N ALA A 414 -30.83 48.07 12.46
CA ALA A 414 -31.63 47.54 11.36
C ALA A 414 -31.72 46.00 11.37
N THR A 415 -32.83 45.48 10.86
CA THR A 415 -33.02 44.04 10.59
C THR A 415 -32.45 43.65 9.23
N LEU A 416 -32.05 42.38 9.07
CA LEU A 416 -31.48 41.86 7.81
C LEU A 416 -32.53 41.39 6.80
N ARG A 417 -33.67 40.86 7.25
CA ARG A 417 -34.70 40.28 6.37
C ARG A 417 -35.17 41.29 5.31
N GLY A 418 -35.20 40.86 4.06
CA GLY A 418 -35.58 41.66 2.89
C GLY A 418 -34.50 42.63 2.38
N LYS A 419 -33.36 42.76 3.07
CA LYS A 419 -32.21 43.56 2.60
C LYS A 419 -31.35 42.78 1.63
N THR A 420 -30.57 43.50 0.81
CA THR A 420 -29.65 42.91 -0.16
C THR A 420 -28.27 42.65 0.47
N LEU A 421 -27.84 41.39 0.46
CA LEU A 421 -26.48 40.97 0.80
C LEU A 421 -25.66 40.78 -0.49
N GLY A 422 -24.71 41.68 -0.70
CA GLY A 422 -23.69 41.59 -1.72
C GLY A 422 -22.55 40.67 -1.33
N ILE A 423 -22.29 39.65 -2.15
CA ILE A 423 -21.10 38.80 -2.03
C ILE A 423 -20.11 39.15 -3.14
N TYR A 424 -19.05 39.87 -2.79
CA TYR A 424 -17.96 40.15 -3.71
C TYR A 424 -16.92 39.03 -3.62
N GLY A 425 -16.95 38.12 -4.60
CA GLY A 425 -16.14 36.91 -4.61
C GLY A 425 -16.93 35.69 -4.17
N TYR A 426 -17.52 34.99 -5.14
CA TYR A 426 -18.32 33.81 -4.87
C TYR A 426 -17.43 32.56 -4.76
N GLY A 427 -16.54 32.54 -3.78
CA GLY A 427 -15.67 31.41 -3.43
C GLY A 427 -16.33 30.45 -2.42
N ARG A 428 -15.54 29.63 -1.73
CA ARG A 428 -16.06 28.64 -0.74
C ARG A 428 -16.67 29.30 0.49
N ILE A 429 -16.01 30.34 1.02
CA ILE A 429 -16.52 31.14 2.15
C ILE A 429 -17.71 31.99 1.67
N GLY A 430 -17.57 32.63 0.49
CA GLY A 430 -18.63 33.46 -0.10
C GLY A 430 -19.94 32.69 -0.34
N SER A 431 -19.88 31.45 -0.83
CA SER A 431 -21.07 30.62 -1.01
C SER A 431 -21.69 30.15 0.31
N THR A 432 -20.87 29.97 1.36
CA THR A 432 -21.36 29.64 2.71
C THR A 432 -22.11 30.83 3.32
N ILE A 433 -21.59 32.04 3.17
CA ILE A 433 -22.24 33.27 3.65
C ILE A 433 -23.51 33.58 2.84
N ALA A 434 -23.52 33.29 1.54
CA ALA A 434 -24.75 33.37 0.75
C ALA A 434 -25.86 32.49 1.36
N LYS A 435 -25.54 31.25 1.75
CA LYS A 435 -26.49 30.35 2.44
C LYS A 435 -26.98 30.92 3.77
N TYR A 436 -26.09 31.52 4.57
CA TYR A 436 -26.49 32.19 5.81
C TYR A 436 -27.44 33.36 5.54
N GLY A 437 -27.13 34.20 4.54
CA GLY A 437 -28.01 35.29 4.11
C GLY A 437 -29.39 34.80 3.69
N THR A 438 -29.46 33.73 2.88
CA THR A 438 -30.72 33.12 2.46
C THR A 438 -31.53 32.61 3.65
N ALA A 439 -30.89 31.94 4.61
CA ALA A 439 -31.55 31.45 5.81
C ALA A 439 -32.16 32.58 6.67
N PHE A 440 -31.57 33.78 6.64
CA PHE A 440 -32.09 34.97 7.31
C PHE A 440 -33.06 35.80 6.45
N GLY A 441 -33.42 35.31 5.26
CA GLY A 441 -34.37 35.94 4.34
C GLY A 441 -33.84 37.22 3.69
N MET A 442 -32.53 37.30 3.46
CA MET A 442 -31.90 38.36 2.66
C MET A 442 -31.97 38.03 1.16
N ASN A 443 -31.94 39.07 0.33
CA ASN A 443 -31.77 38.93 -1.11
C ASN A 443 -30.28 38.82 -1.42
N ILE A 444 -29.84 37.72 -2.02
CA ILE A 444 -28.42 37.52 -2.33
C ILE A 444 -28.10 38.09 -3.71
N LEU A 445 -27.13 39.00 -3.76
CA LEU A 445 -26.57 39.56 -4.98
C LEU A 445 -25.08 39.22 -5.07
N VAL A 446 -24.63 38.69 -6.20
CA VAL A 446 -23.25 38.23 -6.37
C VAL A 446 -22.53 39.03 -7.44
N TRP A 447 -21.30 39.43 -7.13
CA TRP A 447 -20.34 39.97 -8.10
C TRP A 447 -18.99 39.26 -7.97
N ALA A 448 -18.50 38.69 -9.07
CA ALA A 448 -17.29 37.87 -9.10
C ALA A 448 -16.77 37.76 -10.55
N ARG A 449 -15.69 36.98 -10.75
CA ARG A 449 -15.25 36.61 -12.11
C ARG A 449 -16.30 35.72 -12.78
N GLU A 450 -16.36 35.71 -14.11
CA GLU A 450 -17.43 35.05 -14.88
C GLU A 450 -17.69 33.60 -14.45
N VAL A 451 -16.64 32.80 -14.26
CA VAL A 451 -16.74 31.41 -13.80
C VAL A 451 -17.49 31.29 -12.45
N SER A 452 -17.25 32.21 -11.53
CA SER A 452 -17.91 32.24 -10.23
C SER A 452 -19.34 32.81 -10.31
N LEU A 453 -19.62 33.68 -11.28
CA LEU A 453 -20.98 34.15 -11.58
C LEU A 453 -21.84 33.04 -12.15
N VAL A 454 -21.31 32.24 -13.09
CA VAL A 454 -22.00 31.05 -13.62
C VAL A 454 -22.38 30.10 -12.47
N ARG A 455 -21.45 29.85 -11.54
CA ARG A 455 -21.75 29.02 -10.36
C ARG A 455 -22.81 29.64 -9.45
N ALA A 456 -22.74 30.93 -9.19
CA ALA A 456 -23.75 31.61 -8.38
C ALA A 456 -25.16 31.51 -8.99
N ARG A 457 -25.26 31.64 -10.33
CA ARG A 457 -26.53 31.45 -11.07
C ARG A 457 -27.01 30.00 -10.97
N ALA A 458 -26.11 29.03 -11.08
CA ALA A 458 -26.44 27.61 -10.90
C ALA A 458 -26.95 27.29 -9.49
N ASP A 459 -26.40 27.97 -8.47
CA ASP A 459 -26.85 27.86 -7.07
C ASP A 459 -28.15 28.66 -6.80
N GLY A 460 -28.74 29.30 -7.81
CA GLY A 460 -30.01 30.02 -7.72
C GLY A 460 -29.89 31.48 -7.25
N TYR A 461 -28.70 32.07 -7.20
CA TYR A 461 -28.49 33.45 -6.75
C TYR A 461 -28.46 34.46 -7.89
N THR A 462 -28.93 35.68 -7.61
CA THR A 462 -28.90 36.80 -8.55
C THR A 462 -27.48 37.33 -8.72
N THR A 463 -27.08 37.66 -9.95
CA THR A 463 -25.80 38.28 -10.26
C THR A 463 -26.00 39.71 -10.76
N ALA A 464 -25.16 40.65 -10.32
CA ALA A 464 -25.21 42.03 -10.83
C ALA A 464 -24.71 42.13 -12.29
N ASN A 465 -25.25 43.06 -13.08
CA ASN A 465 -24.85 43.28 -14.47
C ASN A 465 -23.59 44.14 -14.58
N SER A 466 -23.29 44.93 -13.55
CA SER A 466 -22.05 45.70 -13.46
C SER A 466 -21.55 45.84 -12.02
N LYS A 467 -20.26 46.10 -11.87
CA LYS A 467 -19.65 46.42 -10.57
C LYS A 467 -20.31 47.63 -9.91
N LYS A 468 -20.63 48.66 -10.69
CA LYS A 468 -21.30 49.87 -10.18
C LYS A 468 -22.68 49.54 -9.59
N GLU A 469 -23.51 48.83 -10.35
CA GLU A 469 -24.84 48.36 -9.90
C GLU A 469 -24.72 47.51 -8.63
N PHE A 470 -23.72 46.64 -8.56
CA PHE A 470 -23.45 45.83 -7.37
C PHE A 470 -23.27 46.69 -6.12
N PHE A 471 -22.41 47.72 -6.15
CA PHE A 471 -22.18 48.59 -4.99
C PHE A 471 -23.41 49.46 -4.66
N GLU A 472 -24.18 49.91 -5.67
CA GLU A 472 -25.40 50.72 -5.47
C GLU A 472 -26.54 49.93 -4.81
N MET A 473 -26.68 48.65 -5.14
CA MET A 473 -27.81 47.82 -4.67
C MET A 473 -27.62 47.24 -3.26
N CYS A 474 -26.37 47.04 -2.82
CA CYS A 474 -26.09 46.35 -1.56
C CYS A 474 -26.48 47.18 -0.33
N ASP A 475 -27.20 46.56 0.61
CA ASP A 475 -27.37 47.09 1.97
C ASP A 475 -26.27 46.57 2.90
N VAL A 476 -25.77 45.36 2.63
CA VAL A 476 -24.58 44.78 3.24
C VAL A 476 -23.70 44.25 2.12
N LEU A 477 -22.42 44.61 2.08
CA LEU A 477 -21.45 44.12 1.09
C LEU A 477 -20.31 43.42 1.83
N SER A 478 -20.06 42.15 1.49
CA SER A 478 -19.03 41.34 2.13
C SER A 478 -17.98 40.85 1.11
N LEU A 479 -16.69 40.99 1.46
CA LEU A 479 -15.57 40.65 0.60
C LEU A 479 -15.05 39.23 0.88
N HIS A 480 -14.97 38.38 -0.15
CA HIS A 480 -14.58 36.97 -0.08
C HIS A 480 -13.64 36.56 -1.24
N MET A 481 -12.50 37.25 -1.33
CA MET A 481 -11.54 37.07 -2.42
C MET A 481 -10.12 36.86 -1.88
N ARG A 482 -9.32 36.10 -2.63
CA ARG A 482 -7.87 36.01 -2.38
C ARG A 482 -7.21 37.33 -2.76
N LEU A 483 -6.23 37.76 -1.97
CA LEU A 483 -5.35 38.86 -2.32
C LEU A 483 -4.27 38.35 -3.27
N VAL A 484 -4.31 38.86 -4.50
CA VAL A 484 -3.33 38.69 -5.56
C VAL A 484 -3.15 40.05 -6.24
N GLU A 485 -2.16 40.20 -7.12
CA GLU A 485 -1.88 41.49 -7.74
C GLU A 485 -3.10 42.09 -8.44
N VAL A 486 -3.87 41.28 -9.16
CA VAL A 486 -5.09 41.73 -9.86
C VAL A 486 -6.28 42.04 -8.94
N THR A 487 -6.22 41.69 -7.65
CA THR A 487 -7.28 41.98 -6.67
C THR A 487 -6.86 43.00 -5.62
N ARG A 488 -5.59 43.44 -5.64
CA ARG A 488 -5.11 44.51 -4.78
C ARG A 488 -5.78 45.82 -5.18
N GLY A 489 -6.34 46.54 -4.22
CA GLY A 489 -7.08 47.77 -4.47
C GLY A 489 -8.31 47.58 -5.38
N ILE A 490 -8.85 46.36 -5.48
CA ILE A 490 -9.99 46.10 -6.36
C ILE A 490 -11.26 46.85 -5.93
N VAL A 491 -11.36 47.26 -4.67
CA VAL A 491 -12.41 48.16 -4.17
C VAL A 491 -11.82 49.56 -4.08
N THR A 492 -12.31 50.46 -4.94
CA THR A 492 -11.81 51.82 -5.06
C THR A 492 -12.64 52.82 -4.27
N ALA A 493 -12.12 54.03 -4.07
CA ALA A 493 -12.89 55.12 -3.48
C ALA A 493 -14.19 55.43 -4.26
N GLN A 494 -14.18 55.27 -5.59
CA GLN A 494 -15.36 55.49 -6.44
C GLN A 494 -16.42 54.41 -6.24
N ASP A 495 -16.01 53.15 -6.04
CA ASP A 495 -16.94 52.05 -5.75
C ASP A 495 -17.66 52.28 -4.41
N LEU A 496 -16.91 52.66 -3.37
CA LEU A 496 -17.46 52.94 -2.03
C LEU A 496 -18.41 54.14 -2.04
N ALA A 497 -18.11 55.17 -2.83
CA ALA A 497 -18.96 56.36 -2.96
C ALA A 497 -20.34 56.07 -3.59
N CYS A 498 -20.48 54.95 -4.32
CA CYS A 498 -21.75 54.48 -4.88
C CYS A 498 -22.64 53.78 -3.83
N MET A 499 -22.10 53.38 -2.67
CA MET A 499 -22.87 52.69 -1.64
C MET A 499 -23.89 53.61 -0.95
N LYS A 500 -24.96 53.01 -0.43
CA LYS A 500 -25.98 53.74 0.34
C LYS A 500 -25.39 54.29 1.65
N PRO A 501 -25.86 55.45 2.15
CA PRO A 501 -25.44 55.96 3.46
C PRO A 501 -25.81 55.05 4.65
N THR A 502 -26.72 54.10 4.43
CA THR A 502 -27.13 53.09 5.42
C THR A 502 -26.43 51.75 5.23
N ALA A 503 -25.57 51.61 4.22
CA ALA A 503 -24.94 50.35 3.89
C ALA A 503 -23.80 50.00 4.85
N LEU A 504 -23.59 48.70 5.01
CA LEU A 504 -22.47 48.11 5.74
C LEU A 504 -21.49 47.46 4.77
N ILE A 505 -20.19 47.76 4.91
CA ILE A 505 -19.13 46.96 4.27
C ILE A 505 -18.46 46.05 5.29
N VAL A 506 -18.25 44.78 4.94
CA VAL A 506 -17.61 43.78 5.79
C VAL A 506 -16.37 43.21 5.09
N ASN A 507 -15.23 43.28 5.77
CA ASN A 507 -13.99 42.70 5.28
C ASN A 507 -13.34 41.81 6.33
N THR A 508 -13.49 40.50 6.12
CA THR A 508 -12.80 39.43 6.86
C THR A 508 -11.79 38.69 5.98
N SER A 509 -11.54 39.20 4.76
CA SER A 509 -10.65 38.57 3.78
C SER A 509 -9.22 39.10 3.89
N ARG A 510 -8.96 40.30 3.38
CA ARG A 510 -7.65 40.98 3.40
C ARG A 510 -7.83 42.49 3.26
N ALA A 511 -7.11 43.29 4.05
CA ALA A 511 -7.24 44.75 4.04
C ALA A 511 -6.92 45.36 2.66
N ALA A 512 -5.82 44.93 2.04
CA ALA A 512 -5.33 45.42 0.75
C ALA A 512 -6.23 45.12 -0.47
N LEU A 513 -7.40 44.50 -0.29
CA LEU A 513 -8.44 44.45 -1.33
C LEU A 513 -9.08 45.82 -1.56
N ILE A 514 -9.02 46.70 -0.57
CA ILE A 514 -9.48 48.08 -0.65
C ILE A 514 -8.27 48.97 -0.90
N GLU A 515 -8.42 50.00 -1.73
CA GLU A 515 -7.37 51.01 -1.94
C GLU A 515 -6.96 51.66 -0.59
N PRO A 516 -5.66 51.98 -0.41
CA PRO A 516 -5.20 52.70 0.78
C PRO A 516 -6.04 53.95 1.06
N ASP A 517 -6.37 54.17 2.33
CA ASP A 517 -7.21 55.28 2.83
C ASP A 517 -8.65 55.35 2.30
N ALA A 518 -9.04 54.57 1.28
CA ALA A 518 -10.35 54.69 0.64
C ALA A 518 -11.49 54.35 1.60
N LEU A 519 -11.34 53.31 2.43
CA LEU A 519 -12.36 52.92 3.41
C LEU A 519 -12.58 54.02 4.47
N VAL A 520 -11.50 54.54 5.05
CA VAL A 520 -11.56 55.58 6.09
C VAL A 520 -12.21 56.86 5.54
N ASN A 521 -11.81 57.27 4.34
CA ASN A 521 -12.36 58.45 3.68
C ASN A 521 -13.84 58.27 3.32
N ALA A 522 -14.24 57.10 2.83
CA ALA A 522 -15.62 56.77 2.52
C ALA A 522 -16.52 56.75 3.77
N LEU A 523 -16.03 56.20 4.88
CA LEU A 523 -16.74 56.20 6.17
C LEU A 523 -16.89 57.61 6.75
N ARG A 524 -15.88 58.48 6.61
CA ARG A 524 -15.99 59.91 6.98
C ARG A 524 -17.01 60.64 6.12
N ALA A 525 -17.10 60.28 4.84
CA ALA A 525 -18.12 60.80 3.92
C ALA A 525 -19.52 60.18 4.17
N GLY A 526 -19.65 59.21 5.08
CA GLY A 526 -20.90 58.56 5.45
C GLY A 526 -21.47 57.61 4.41
N ARG A 527 -20.66 57.12 3.47
CA ARG A 527 -21.06 56.13 2.44
C ARG A 527 -19.88 55.20 2.09
N PRO A 528 -19.86 53.94 2.57
CA PRO A 528 -20.88 53.30 3.38
C PRO A 528 -21.02 53.96 4.77
N GLY A 529 -22.18 53.78 5.39
CA GLY A 529 -22.47 54.33 6.72
C GLY A 529 -21.70 53.64 7.84
N MET A 530 -21.30 52.39 7.64
CA MET A 530 -20.63 51.57 8.64
C MET A 530 -19.69 50.54 8.01
N ALA A 531 -18.66 50.14 8.76
CA ALA A 531 -17.78 49.03 8.39
C ALA A 531 -17.63 48.01 9.52
N ALA A 532 -17.41 46.75 9.16
CA ALA A 532 -16.92 45.73 10.09
C ALA A 532 -15.67 45.07 9.49
N VAL A 533 -14.56 45.12 10.22
CA VAL A 533 -13.26 44.66 9.73
C VAL A 533 -12.59 43.74 10.73
N ASP A 534 -12.02 42.64 10.22
CA ASP A 534 -11.19 41.71 10.99
C ASP A 534 -9.71 41.74 10.54
N VAL A 535 -9.40 42.47 9.47
CA VAL A 535 -8.08 42.48 8.82
C VAL A 535 -7.56 43.90 8.64
N TYR A 536 -6.25 44.08 8.76
CA TYR A 536 -5.58 45.38 8.71
C TYR A 536 -4.37 45.37 7.77
N GLU A 537 -3.94 46.54 7.29
CA GLU A 537 -2.77 46.64 6.41
C GLU A 537 -1.47 46.30 7.14
N HIS A 538 -1.39 46.70 8.41
CA HIS A 538 -0.27 46.41 9.30
C HIS A 538 -0.81 45.60 10.49
N GLU A 539 -0.39 44.35 10.60
CA GLU A 539 -0.80 43.44 11.66
C GLU A 539 0.44 42.96 12.44
N PRO A 540 0.36 42.82 13.78
CA PRO A 540 -0.80 43.12 14.64
C PRO A 540 -1.10 44.63 14.74
N MET A 541 -2.39 45.00 14.73
CA MET A 541 -2.82 46.38 14.90
C MET A 541 -2.73 46.78 16.38
N LEU A 542 -1.62 47.40 16.77
CA LEU A 542 -1.36 47.86 18.14
C LEU A 542 -1.45 49.38 18.29
N ASP A 543 -1.50 50.12 17.19
CA ASP A 543 -1.66 51.58 17.22
C ASP A 543 -3.11 51.95 17.57
N THR A 544 -3.32 52.32 18.82
CA THR A 544 -4.63 52.75 19.34
C THR A 544 -5.15 54.03 18.69
N ASN A 545 -4.31 54.78 17.97
CA ASN A 545 -4.72 55.99 17.25
C ASN A 545 -5.16 55.72 15.81
N ASN A 546 -5.16 54.46 15.36
CA ASN A 546 -5.61 54.12 14.00
C ASN A 546 -7.05 54.63 13.78
N PRO A 547 -7.35 55.31 12.66
CA PRO A 547 -8.69 55.85 12.40
C PRO A 547 -9.81 54.81 12.50
N LEU A 548 -9.59 53.56 12.08
CA LEU A 548 -10.62 52.52 12.15
C LEU A 548 -10.96 52.12 13.59
N LEU A 549 -10.03 52.24 14.54
CA LEU A 549 -10.27 51.94 15.96
C LEU A 549 -10.98 53.07 16.72
N THR A 550 -10.91 54.29 16.19
CA THR A 550 -11.44 55.50 16.84
C THR A 550 -12.78 55.96 16.28
N MET A 551 -13.22 55.40 15.14
CA MET A 551 -14.49 55.75 14.50
C MET A 551 -15.67 54.96 15.10
N ASP A 552 -16.71 55.68 15.54
CA ASP A 552 -17.92 55.08 16.15
C ASP A 552 -18.70 54.16 15.18
N ASN A 553 -18.56 54.38 13.87
CA ASN A 553 -19.22 53.63 12.81
C ASN A 553 -18.35 52.48 12.26
N VAL A 554 -17.40 51.97 13.05
CA VAL A 554 -16.58 50.82 12.70
C VAL A 554 -16.60 49.78 13.81
N ILE A 555 -16.75 48.51 13.45
CA ILE A 555 -16.50 47.37 14.34
C ILE A 555 -15.19 46.71 13.92
N CYS A 556 -14.29 46.58 14.88
CA CYS A 556 -12.95 46.03 14.67
C CYS A 556 -12.76 44.77 15.51
N THR A 557 -12.29 43.68 14.90
CA THR A 557 -11.81 42.47 15.59
C THR A 557 -10.35 42.18 15.21
N PRO A 558 -9.56 41.53 16.08
CA PRO A 558 -8.12 41.38 15.89
C PRO A 558 -7.74 40.14 15.08
N HIS A 559 -8.22 40.03 13.84
CA HIS A 559 -7.95 38.91 12.92
C HIS A 559 -8.24 37.53 13.51
N ILE A 560 -9.46 37.37 14.03
CA ILE A 560 -9.93 36.17 14.72
C ILE A 560 -10.74 35.22 13.84
N GLY A 561 -10.82 35.46 12.52
CA GLY A 561 -11.59 34.63 11.59
C GLY A 561 -11.27 33.13 11.61
N TYR A 562 -10.10 32.73 12.07
CA TYR A 562 -9.71 31.31 12.19
C TYR A 562 -9.47 30.88 13.65
N VAL A 563 -9.69 31.76 14.62
CA VAL A 563 -9.37 31.54 16.03
C VAL A 563 -10.59 30.91 16.71
N SER A 564 -10.73 29.59 16.53
CA SER A 564 -11.70 28.75 17.24
C SER A 564 -11.06 27.44 17.69
N VAL A 565 -11.62 26.80 18.71
CA VAL A 565 -11.11 25.51 19.22
C VAL A 565 -11.11 24.46 18.11
N ASP A 566 -12.21 24.35 17.36
CA ASP A 566 -12.35 23.34 16.29
C ASP A 566 -11.35 23.58 15.14
N GLU A 567 -11.14 24.84 14.77
CA GLU A 567 -10.21 25.19 13.71
C GLU A 567 -8.75 25.02 14.18
N TYR A 568 -8.42 25.36 15.43
CA TYR A 568 -7.10 25.11 16.01
C TYR A 568 -6.82 23.61 16.13
N GLU A 569 -7.76 22.81 16.63
CA GLU A 569 -7.62 21.36 16.72
C GLU A 569 -7.31 20.76 15.35
N LEU A 570 -8.07 21.18 14.31
CA LEU A 570 -7.85 20.74 12.94
C LEU A 570 -6.49 21.20 12.40
N GLN A 571 -6.12 22.47 12.59
CA GLN A 571 -4.87 23.02 12.07
C GLN A 571 -3.64 22.38 12.71
N PHE A 572 -3.64 22.27 14.04
CA PHE A 572 -2.50 21.72 14.77
C PHE A 572 -2.41 20.21 14.70
N THR A 573 -3.54 19.49 14.51
CA THR A 573 -3.49 18.06 14.19
C THR A 573 -2.66 17.82 12.92
N ASP A 574 -2.93 18.56 11.85
CA ASP A 574 -2.22 18.44 10.57
C ASP A 574 -0.75 18.87 10.69
N ILE A 575 -0.48 20.00 11.35
CA ILE A 575 0.90 20.45 11.64
C ILE A 575 1.66 19.39 12.44
N PHE A 576 1.07 18.80 13.47
CA PHE A 576 1.74 17.78 14.28
C PHE A 576 1.91 16.47 13.50
N ASP A 577 1.00 16.13 12.59
CA ASP A 577 1.20 15.01 11.66
C ASP A 577 2.37 15.28 10.71
N GLN A 578 2.55 16.51 10.21
CA GLN A 578 3.74 16.90 9.44
C GLN A 578 5.04 16.71 10.26
N ILE A 579 5.03 17.09 11.54
CA ILE A 579 6.16 16.93 12.46
C ILE A 579 6.46 15.45 12.73
N LEU A 580 5.44 14.65 13.04
CA LEU A 580 5.59 13.22 13.30
C LEU A 580 6.10 12.48 12.07
N ALA A 581 5.60 12.85 10.89
CA ALA A 581 6.06 12.29 9.62
C ALA A 581 7.53 12.64 9.37
N TYR A 582 7.95 13.89 9.63
CA TYR A 582 9.36 14.29 9.58
C TYR A 582 10.24 13.51 10.57
N VAL A 583 9.81 13.36 11.83
CA VAL A 583 10.53 12.58 12.85
C VAL A 583 10.64 11.10 12.45
N ALA A 584 9.62 10.56 11.78
CA ALA A 584 9.61 9.22 11.22
C ALA A 584 10.41 9.06 9.92
N GLY A 585 11.01 10.15 9.40
CA GLY A 585 11.80 10.14 8.16
C GLY A 585 10.97 10.20 6.87
N THR A 586 9.69 10.53 6.96
CA THR A 586 8.73 10.59 5.84
C THR A 586 8.03 11.95 5.78
N PRO A 587 8.75 13.08 5.64
CA PRO A 587 8.13 14.41 5.70
C PRO A 587 7.01 14.57 4.67
N ILE A 588 5.83 15.02 5.12
CA ILE A 588 4.64 15.24 4.28
C ILE A 588 4.40 16.74 4.06
N HIS A 589 3.62 17.06 3.02
CA HIS A 589 3.26 18.43 2.64
C HIS A 589 4.47 19.37 2.44
N VAL A 590 5.60 18.83 1.97
CA VAL A 590 6.84 19.59 1.79
C VAL A 590 6.71 20.58 0.63
N VAL A 591 6.98 21.84 0.95
CA VAL A 591 6.96 22.99 0.04
C VAL A 591 8.22 23.05 -0.82
N ASN A 592 9.37 22.67 -0.26
CA ASN A 592 10.67 22.81 -0.89
C ASN A 592 11.37 21.44 -1.05
N PRO A 593 10.87 20.58 -1.95
CA PRO A 593 11.31 19.19 -2.07
C PRO A 593 12.78 19.02 -2.46
N THR A 594 13.42 20.06 -3.01
CA THR A 594 14.85 20.09 -3.36
C THR A 594 15.76 19.88 -2.15
N VAL A 595 15.34 20.29 -0.94
CA VAL A 595 16.08 20.07 0.32
C VAL A 595 16.12 18.61 0.73
N ILE A 596 15.03 17.87 0.44
CA ILE A 596 14.94 16.44 0.72
C ILE A 596 16.09 15.70 0.03
N GLY A 597 16.52 16.14 -1.17
CA GLY A 597 17.64 15.54 -1.90
C GLY A 597 19.06 15.91 -1.45
N ARG A 598 19.26 16.91 -0.57
CA ARG A 598 20.60 17.28 -0.04
C ARG A 598 20.85 16.78 1.38
N SER A 599 19.80 16.72 2.21
CA SER A 599 19.87 16.10 3.54
C SER A 599 19.65 14.58 3.50
N LEU A 600 19.16 14.05 2.38
CA LEU A 600 19.15 12.63 2.08
C LEU A 600 19.96 12.40 0.81
N ILE A 601 21.24 12.03 0.97
CA ILE A 601 21.82 11.02 0.08
C ILE A 601 21.08 9.72 0.40
N MET A 602 19.82 9.64 -0.01
CA MET A 602 18.96 8.46 -0.19
C MET A 602 17.77 8.95 -1.02
N THR A 603 17.83 8.66 -2.31
CA THR A 603 16.88 9.04 -3.37
C THR A 603 15.42 8.63 -3.07
N PRO A 604 14.42 9.40 -3.54
CA PRO A 604 13.02 9.00 -3.53
C PRO A 604 12.68 8.20 -4.80
N SER A 605 12.42 6.90 -4.64
CA SER A 605 11.55 6.13 -5.54
C SER A 605 10.41 5.56 -4.70
N LEU A 606 9.20 5.61 -5.25
CA LEU A 606 8.00 4.85 -4.90
C LEU A 606 8.07 4.03 -3.60
N LEU A 607 7.23 4.37 -2.60
CA LEU A 607 6.93 3.57 -1.39
C LEU A 607 7.33 2.08 -1.48
N THR A 608 8.58 1.79 -1.20
CA THR A 608 9.14 0.48 -0.89
C THR A 608 10.16 0.73 0.20
N HIS A 609 9.99 0.09 1.35
CA HIS A 609 11.03 0.02 2.36
C HIS A 609 12.21 -0.75 1.75
N HIS A 610 13.08 -0.06 1.01
CA HIS A 610 14.26 -0.68 0.42
C HIS A 610 15.12 -1.23 1.56
N SER A 611 15.48 -2.50 1.47
CA SER A 611 16.31 -3.14 2.47
C SER A 611 17.69 -2.45 2.53
N LYS A 612 18.45 -2.64 3.62
CA LYS A 612 19.82 -2.11 3.70
C LYS A 612 20.66 -2.59 2.50
N ILE A 613 20.52 -3.85 2.13
CA ILE A 613 21.23 -4.49 1.01
C ILE A 613 20.90 -3.80 -0.32
N GLU A 614 19.62 -3.51 -0.55
CA GLU A 614 19.18 -2.83 -1.77
C GLU A 614 19.76 -1.42 -1.87
N ASN A 615 19.77 -0.67 -0.76
CA ASN A 615 20.40 0.65 -0.72
C ASN A 615 21.91 0.59 -0.95
N ASP A 616 22.60 -0.39 -0.34
CA ASP A 616 24.03 -0.60 -0.54
C ASP A 616 24.34 -0.92 -2.01
N LEU A 617 23.49 -1.73 -2.66
CA LEU A 617 23.59 -2.05 -4.09
C LEU A 617 23.32 -0.83 -4.98
N ILE A 618 22.23 -0.08 -4.75
CA ILE A 618 21.92 1.16 -5.50
C ILE A 618 23.05 2.18 -5.38
N ASN A 619 23.61 2.34 -4.17
CA ASN A 619 24.76 3.21 -3.94
C ASN A 619 25.97 2.75 -4.75
N ALA A 620 26.25 1.44 -4.79
CA ALA A 620 27.36 0.90 -5.56
C ALA A 620 27.16 1.12 -7.08
N LEU A 621 25.97 0.78 -7.60
CA LEU A 621 25.58 0.94 -9.01
C LEU A 621 25.60 2.39 -9.51
N SER A 622 25.29 3.33 -8.62
CA SER A 622 25.29 4.76 -8.95
C SER A 622 26.68 5.38 -8.99
N ASN A 623 27.66 4.76 -8.32
CA ASN A 623 29.01 5.30 -8.20
C ASN A 623 30.00 4.65 -9.18
N ARG A 624 29.80 3.39 -9.57
CA ARG A 624 30.70 2.66 -10.47
C ARG A 624 29.98 1.50 -11.18
N ILE A 625 30.57 1.05 -12.28
CA ILE A 625 30.17 -0.21 -12.94
C ILE A 625 30.61 -1.37 -12.04
N LEU A 626 29.69 -2.25 -11.68
CA LEU A 626 29.97 -3.44 -10.88
C LEU A 626 30.34 -4.63 -11.76
N ILE A 627 31.16 -5.51 -11.22
CA ILE A 627 31.62 -6.71 -11.92
C ILE A 627 30.88 -7.93 -11.37
N ILE A 628 30.10 -8.61 -12.23
CA ILE A 628 29.61 -9.97 -11.94
C ILE A 628 30.67 -10.98 -12.43
N ASP A 629 30.69 -12.18 -11.86
CA ASP A 629 31.71 -13.18 -12.15
C ASP A 629 31.58 -13.80 -13.55
N GLY A 630 32.35 -14.87 -13.78
CA GLY A 630 32.40 -15.60 -15.05
C GLY A 630 31.73 -16.96 -14.97
N ALA A 631 31.96 -17.81 -15.98
CA ALA A 631 31.34 -19.14 -16.05
C ALA A 631 31.82 -20.13 -14.97
N MET A 632 30.96 -20.42 -14.00
CA MET A 632 31.11 -21.54 -13.06
C MET A 632 31.27 -22.89 -13.79
N GLY A 633 30.41 -23.17 -14.78
CA GLY A 633 30.42 -24.44 -15.51
C GLY A 633 31.72 -24.70 -16.28
N THR A 634 32.24 -23.70 -16.99
CA THR A 634 33.52 -23.81 -17.72
C THR A 634 34.69 -23.99 -16.76
N MET A 635 34.67 -23.32 -15.59
CA MET A 635 35.69 -23.50 -14.57
C MET A 635 35.68 -24.91 -13.97
N ILE A 636 34.50 -25.47 -13.68
CA ILE A 636 34.36 -26.86 -13.19
C ILE A 636 34.94 -27.87 -14.17
N GLN A 637 34.73 -27.68 -15.49
CA GLN A 637 35.23 -28.59 -16.52
C GLN A 637 36.77 -28.74 -16.50
N GLN A 638 37.52 -27.71 -16.07
CA GLN A 638 38.98 -27.75 -15.98
C GLN A 638 39.52 -28.72 -14.93
N TYR A 639 38.71 -29.04 -13.91
CA TYR A 639 39.08 -29.97 -12.85
C TYR A 639 38.97 -31.44 -13.27
N LYS A 640 38.40 -31.72 -14.47
CA LYS A 640 38.26 -33.08 -15.04
C LYS A 640 37.66 -34.08 -14.03
N LEU A 641 36.61 -33.65 -13.34
CA LEU A 641 35.93 -34.44 -12.30
C LEU A 641 35.30 -35.70 -12.89
N GLU A 642 35.35 -36.78 -12.11
CA GLU A 642 34.79 -38.08 -12.48
C GLU A 642 33.53 -38.41 -11.68
N GLU A 643 32.80 -39.45 -12.07
CA GLU A 643 31.52 -39.84 -11.43
C GLU A 643 31.63 -39.99 -9.90
N SER A 644 32.79 -40.42 -9.38
CA SER A 644 33.04 -40.53 -7.95
C SER A 644 33.02 -39.19 -7.21
N ASP A 645 33.37 -38.09 -7.87
CA ASP A 645 33.37 -36.74 -7.28
C ASP A 645 31.96 -36.19 -7.04
N PHE A 646 30.96 -36.73 -7.74
CA PHE A 646 29.54 -36.37 -7.59
C PHE A 646 28.83 -37.25 -6.56
N ARG A 647 29.56 -38.06 -5.79
CA ARG A 647 28.98 -39.02 -4.85
C ARG A 647 29.51 -38.78 -3.43
N CYS A 648 28.60 -38.85 -2.46
CA CYS A 648 28.92 -38.73 -1.04
C CYS A 648 28.01 -39.63 -0.19
N ASN A 649 28.42 -39.87 1.06
CA ASN A 649 27.65 -40.64 2.03
C ASN A 649 26.51 -39.83 2.68
N GLU A 650 26.73 -38.53 2.92
CA GLU A 650 25.82 -37.68 3.70
C GLU A 650 24.39 -37.65 3.14
N TYR A 651 24.25 -37.72 1.82
CA TYR A 651 22.97 -37.74 1.10
C TYR A 651 22.70 -39.07 0.38
N GLN A 652 23.35 -40.16 0.80
CA GLN A 652 23.18 -41.51 0.23
C GLN A 652 23.46 -41.63 -1.28
N LEU A 653 24.26 -40.73 -1.84
CA LEU A 653 24.55 -40.67 -3.27
C LEU A 653 25.49 -41.79 -3.75
N ASN A 654 26.22 -42.41 -2.83
CA ASN A 654 27.06 -43.57 -3.12
C ASN A 654 26.25 -44.78 -3.64
N THR A 655 24.98 -44.89 -3.26
CA THR A 655 24.08 -45.96 -3.70
C THR A 655 23.06 -45.49 -4.74
N HIS A 656 23.14 -44.23 -5.20
CA HIS A 656 22.19 -43.67 -6.15
C HIS A 656 22.36 -44.30 -7.53
N LYS A 657 21.25 -44.65 -8.18
CA LYS A 657 21.26 -45.47 -9.41
C LYS A 657 21.51 -44.64 -10.68
N HIS A 658 21.18 -43.35 -10.67
CA HIS A 658 21.40 -42.49 -11.82
C HIS A 658 22.87 -42.06 -11.90
N PRO A 659 23.42 -41.89 -13.11
CA PRO A 659 24.68 -41.16 -13.30
C PRO A 659 24.52 -39.73 -12.79
N LEU A 660 25.50 -39.25 -12.02
CA LEU A 660 25.49 -37.90 -11.42
C LEU A 660 26.51 -36.95 -12.07
N LYS A 661 27.49 -37.48 -12.81
CA LYS A 661 28.45 -36.67 -13.56
C LYS A 661 27.73 -35.71 -14.50
N GLY A 662 28.10 -34.44 -14.40
CA GLY A 662 27.50 -33.34 -15.17
C GLY A 662 26.47 -32.51 -14.39
N ASN A 663 26.01 -32.99 -13.22
CA ASN A 663 25.19 -32.18 -12.32
C ASN A 663 26.06 -31.22 -11.50
N ASN A 664 26.48 -30.12 -12.10
CA ASN A 664 27.43 -29.17 -11.51
C ASN A 664 26.92 -28.58 -10.18
N ASP A 665 25.62 -28.34 -10.04
CA ASP A 665 24.99 -27.81 -8.83
C ASP A 665 25.25 -28.68 -7.60
N LEU A 666 25.32 -30.01 -7.81
CA LEU A 666 25.58 -31.01 -6.77
C LEU A 666 26.97 -30.89 -6.14
N LEU A 667 27.94 -30.31 -6.86
CA LEU A 667 29.29 -30.11 -6.35
C LEU A 667 29.33 -29.15 -5.16
N SER A 668 28.30 -28.31 -4.97
CA SER A 668 28.13 -27.51 -3.75
C SER A 668 28.01 -28.37 -2.48
N ILE A 669 27.62 -29.64 -2.63
CA ILE A 669 27.57 -30.63 -1.55
C ILE A 669 28.78 -31.56 -1.59
N THR A 670 29.12 -32.11 -2.76
CA THR A 670 30.10 -33.21 -2.85
C THR A 670 31.54 -32.74 -2.98
N ARG A 671 31.77 -31.57 -3.58
CA ARG A 671 33.08 -30.92 -3.77
C ARG A 671 33.02 -29.42 -3.45
N PRO A 672 32.61 -29.05 -2.21
CA PRO A 672 32.52 -27.64 -1.82
C PRO A 672 33.87 -26.92 -1.89
N ASP A 673 34.98 -27.66 -1.78
CA ASP A 673 36.33 -27.18 -1.98
C ASP A 673 36.55 -26.58 -3.37
N VAL A 674 36.06 -27.24 -4.42
CA VAL A 674 36.18 -26.77 -5.81
C VAL A 674 35.35 -25.50 -6.02
N ILE A 675 34.11 -25.49 -5.53
CA ILE A 675 33.20 -24.35 -5.69
C ILE A 675 33.74 -23.11 -4.97
N LEU A 676 34.26 -23.28 -3.75
CA LEU A 676 34.90 -22.19 -2.99
C LEU A 676 36.14 -21.65 -3.72
N GLU A 677 36.99 -22.52 -4.27
CA GLU A 677 38.18 -22.10 -5.01
C GLU A 677 37.81 -21.29 -6.27
N ILE A 678 36.76 -21.68 -6.98
CA ILE A 678 36.29 -20.95 -8.17
C ILE A 678 35.76 -19.56 -7.78
N HIS A 679 34.91 -19.45 -6.76
CA HIS A 679 34.45 -18.14 -6.27
C HIS A 679 35.62 -17.28 -5.81
N GLN A 680 36.59 -17.86 -5.10
CA GLN A 680 37.80 -17.15 -4.69
C GLN A 680 38.54 -16.57 -5.90
N LYS A 681 38.76 -17.36 -6.96
CA LYS A 681 39.44 -16.89 -8.18
C LYS A 681 38.73 -15.70 -8.83
N TYR A 682 37.40 -15.71 -8.90
CA TYR A 682 36.65 -14.58 -9.46
C TYR A 682 36.68 -13.33 -8.56
N LEU A 683 36.61 -13.50 -7.24
CA LEU A 683 36.77 -12.40 -6.28
C LEU A 683 38.18 -11.79 -6.34
N GLU A 684 39.22 -12.60 -6.54
CA GLU A 684 40.60 -12.15 -6.77
C GLU A 684 40.76 -11.41 -8.10
N ALA A 685 40.03 -11.83 -9.14
CA ALA A 685 39.99 -11.16 -10.43
C ALA A 685 39.27 -9.79 -10.38
N GLY A 686 38.48 -9.52 -9.34
CA GLY A 686 37.82 -8.24 -9.14
C GLY A 686 36.29 -8.27 -9.21
N ALA A 687 35.68 -9.46 -9.17
CA ALA A 687 34.22 -9.57 -9.07
C ALA A 687 33.70 -8.87 -7.79
N ASP A 688 32.62 -8.11 -7.96
CA ASP A 688 31.84 -7.49 -6.90
C ASP A 688 30.62 -8.32 -6.53
N ILE A 689 30.09 -9.04 -7.51
CA ILE A 689 28.95 -9.94 -7.41
C ILE A 689 29.41 -11.33 -7.84
N ILE A 690 29.12 -12.34 -7.03
CA ILE A 690 29.31 -13.75 -7.41
C ILE A 690 27.97 -14.48 -7.45
N GLU A 691 27.76 -15.27 -8.48
CA GLU A 691 26.57 -16.10 -8.62
C GLU A 691 26.70 -17.39 -7.81
N THR A 692 25.62 -17.83 -7.16
CA THR A 692 25.59 -19.16 -6.54
C THR A 692 25.66 -20.25 -7.62
N ASN A 693 26.31 -21.37 -7.33
CA ASN A 693 26.30 -22.55 -8.19
C ASN A 693 24.93 -23.26 -8.10
N THR A 694 23.89 -22.65 -8.70
CA THR A 694 22.48 -23.07 -8.57
C THR A 694 21.68 -22.96 -9.87
N PHE A 695 22.35 -22.88 -11.02
CA PHE A 695 21.71 -22.74 -12.33
C PHE A 695 20.61 -23.78 -12.61
N ASN A 696 20.83 -25.05 -12.22
CA ASN A 696 19.89 -26.16 -12.39
C ASN A 696 19.43 -26.75 -11.05
N ALA A 697 19.59 -26.04 -9.93
CA ALA A 697 19.31 -26.57 -8.60
C ALA A 697 17.81 -26.67 -8.24
N GLN A 698 16.90 -26.43 -9.19
CA GLN A 698 15.45 -26.59 -9.01
C GLN A 698 14.99 -28.03 -9.33
N CYS A 699 13.88 -28.46 -8.72
CA CYS A 699 13.44 -29.87 -8.74
C CYS A 699 13.16 -30.46 -10.15
N ILE A 700 12.70 -29.67 -11.13
CA ILE A 700 12.45 -30.06 -12.52
C ILE A 700 13.75 -30.44 -13.24
N SER A 701 14.83 -29.67 -13.08
CA SER A 701 16.14 -30.00 -13.69
C SER A 701 16.81 -31.15 -12.94
N GLN A 702 16.67 -31.18 -11.61
CA GLN A 702 17.21 -32.26 -10.79
C GLN A 702 16.53 -33.62 -11.03
N ALA A 703 15.35 -33.64 -11.65
CA ALA A 703 14.66 -34.87 -12.08
C ALA A 703 15.47 -35.69 -13.10
N ASP A 704 16.27 -35.04 -13.95
CA ASP A 704 17.16 -35.74 -14.91
C ASP A 704 18.21 -36.61 -14.18
N TYR A 705 18.50 -36.27 -12.91
CA TYR A 705 19.43 -36.98 -12.04
C TYR A 705 18.73 -37.76 -10.91
N GLY A 706 17.39 -37.69 -10.80
CA GLY A 706 16.62 -38.29 -9.71
C GLY A 706 16.90 -37.65 -8.33
N LEU A 707 17.19 -36.35 -8.29
CA LEU A 707 17.56 -35.59 -7.09
C LEU A 707 16.58 -34.45 -6.76
N GLU A 708 15.32 -34.55 -7.18
CA GLU A 708 14.28 -33.53 -6.98
C GLU A 708 14.18 -33.11 -5.52
N HIS A 709 14.20 -34.09 -4.61
CA HIS A 709 14.12 -33.93 -3.16
C HIS A 709 15.31 -33.18 -2.53
N LEU A 710 16.42 -32.98 -3.26
CA LEU A 710 17.59 -32.24 -2.78
C LEU A 710 17.59 -30.77 -3.21
N SER A 711 16.62 -30.32 -4.02
CA SER A 711 16.60 -28.97 -4.58
C SER A 711 16.81 -27.88 -3.51
N TYR A 712 16.03 -27.88 -2.43
CA TYR A 712 16.20 -26.91 -1.35
C TYR A 712 17.61 -26.95 -0.72
N GLN A 713 18.15 -28.15 -0.45
CA GLN A 713 19.45 -28.30 0.20
C GLN A 713 20.62 -27.89 -0.70
N LEU A 714 20.52 -28.16 -2.01
CA LEU A 714 21.51 -27.72 -3.00
C LEU A 714 21.62 -26.20 -3.00
N ASN A 715 20.47 -25.51 -3.06
CA ASN A 715 20.42 -24.05 -3.05
C ASN A 715 20.95 -23.46 -1.74
N LEU A 716 20.54 -24.02 -0.60
CA LEU A 716 21.00 -23.58 0.72
C LEU A 716 22.52 -23.70 0.86
N LYS A 717 23.10 -24.84 0.48
CA LYS A 717 24.54 -25.10 0.59
C LYS A 717 25.34 -24.22 -0.36
N SER A 718 24.90 -24.09 -1.60
CA SER A 718 25.54 -23.25 -2.60
C SER A 718 25.57 -21.77 -2.16
N ALA A 719 24.44 -21.25 -1.66
CA ALA A 719 24.36 -19.90 -1.11
C ALA A 719 25.26 -19.69 0.11
N GLN A 720 25.36 -20.67 1.02
CA GLN A 720 26.25 -20.60 2.18
C GLN A 720 27.73 -20.53 1.78
N LEU A 721 28.17 -21.30 0.77
CA LEU A 721 29.55 -21.27 0.27
C LEU A 721 29.88 -19.89 -0.34
N ALA A 722 29.00 -19.38 -1.20
CA ALA A 722 29.17 -18.07 -1.82
C ALA A 722 29.17 -16.95 -0.75
N ARG A 723 28.26 -17.01 0.24
CA ARG A 723 28.21 -16.04 1.36
C ARG A 723 29.47 -16.06 2.19
N GLN A 724 29.98 -17.25 2.52
CA GLN A 724 31.21 -17.40 3.30
C GLN A 724 32.37 -16.65 2.63
N ILE A 725 32.66 -16.96 1.36
CA ILE A 725 33.82 -16.40 0.68
C ILE A 725 33.63 -14.91 0.35
N ALA A 726 32.40 -14.47 0.04
CA ALA A 726 32.07 -13.06 -0.15
C ALA A 726 32.30 -12.23 1.14
N ASP A 727 31.95 -12.76 2.31
CA ASP A 727 32.20 -12.10 3.60
C ASP A 727 33.69 -12.04 3.94
N GLU A 728 34.43 -13.12 3.68
CA GLU A 728 35.88 -13.15 3.86
C GLU A 728 36.57 -12.09 2.99
N TYR A 729 36.19 -11.99 1.71
CA TYR A 729 36.73 -10.99 0.79
C TYR A 729 36.29 -9.56 1.11
N THR A 730 35.05 -9.37 1.57
CA THR A 730 34.58 -8.07 2.04
C THR A 730 35.43 -7.59 3.23
N LYS A 731 35.70 -8.48 4.19
CA LYS A 731 36.58 -8.17 5.33
C LYS A 731 38.03 -7.91 4.91
N LYS A 732 38.55 -8.69 3.96
CA LYS A 732 39.93 -8.59 3.46
C LYS A 732 40.19 -7.30 2.67
N THR A 733 39.22 -6.87 1.85
CA THR A 733 39.40 -5.74 0.91
C THR A 733 38.75 -4.44 1.38
N GLY A 734 37.80 -4.50 2.31
CA GLY A 734 36.97 -3.37 2.73
C GLY A 734 35.90 -2.97 1.70
N ILE A 735 35.81 -3.66 0.57
CA ILE A 735 34.80 -3.43 -0.47
C ILE A 735 33.71 -4.48 -0.30
N GLN A 736 32.46 -4.04 -0.21
CA GLN A 736 31.31 -4.94 -0.12
C GLN A 736 31.25 -5.89 -1.33
N ARG A 737 31.03 -7.18 -1.06
CA ARG A 737 30.74 -8.22 -2.06
C ARG A 737 29.29 -8.68 -1.90
N PHE A 738 28.65 -8.92 -3.04
CA PHE A 738 27.26 -9.35 -3.10
C PHE A 738 27.17 -10.79 -3.61
N VAL A 739 26.24 -11.56 -3.04
CA VAL A 739 25.91 -12.92 -3.49
C VAL A 739 24.59 -12.90 -4.25
N ALA A 740 24.64 -13.31 -5.51
CA ALA A 740 23.48 -13.47 -6.38
C ALA A 740 22.98 -14.91 -6.33
N GLY A 741 21.78 -15.13 -5.81
CA GLY A 741 21.11 -16.42 -5.91
C GLY A 741 20.63 -16.66 -7.34
N ALA A 742 21.33 -17.51 -8.09
CA ALA A 742 21.04 -17.79 -9.50
C ALA A 742 19.85 -18.75 -9.67
N LEU A 743 18.86 -18.32 -10.46
CA LEU A 743 17.71 -19.11 -10.88
C LEU A 743 17.75 -19.25 -12.41
N GLY A 744 18.22 -20.41 -12.89
CA GLY A 744 18.27 -20.72 -14.32
C GLY A 744 16.89 -21.10 -14.91
N PRO A 745 16.79 -21.27 -16.24
CA PRO A 745 15.51 -21.31 -16.99
C PRO A 745 14.76 -22.65 -16.97
N THR A 746 15.25 -23.68 -16.25
CA THR A 746 14.82 -25.09 -16.32
C THR A 746 15.08 -25.75 -17.68
N ASN A 747 14.87 -27.07 -17.78
CA ASN A 747 14.93 -27.85 -19.02
C ASN A 747 13.57 -28.00 -19.74
N LYS A 748 12.52 -27.29 -19.30
CA LYS A 748 11.16 -27.34 -19.89
C LYS A 748 10.69 -25.94 -20.29
N THR A 749 9.83 -25.86 -21.31
CA THR A 749 9.21 -24.62 -21.83
C THR A 749 7.72 -24.56 -21.53
N LEU A 750 7.23 -23.36 -21.24
CA LEU A 750 5.81 -23.02 -21.14
C LEU A 750 5.26 -22.41 -22.44
N SER A 751 6.07 -21.69 -23.21
CA SER A 751 5.60 -21.03 -24.44
C SER A 751 5.72 -21.91 -25.67
N ILE A 752 6.70 -22.81 -25.71
CA ILE A 752 7.00 -23.67 -26.87
C ILE A 752 6.56 -25.11 -26.59
N SER A 753 5.89 -25.74 -27.56
CA SER A 753 5.59 -27.17 -27.51
C SER A 753 6.85 -28.01 -27.77
N PRO A 754 7.07 -29.11 -27.04
CA PRO A 754 8.14 -30.07 -27.34
C PRO A 754 7.91 -30.86 -28.63
N SER A 755 6.73 -30.75 -29.25
CA SER A 755 6.34 -31.51 -30.45
C SER A 755 5.67 -30.59 -31.47
N VAL A 756 6.23 -30.54 -32.68
CA VAL A 756 5.68 -29.77 -33.80
C VAL A 756 4.29 -30.29 -34.20
N ASP A 757 4.05 -31.60 -34.08
CA ASP A 757 2.75 -32.23 -34.41
C ASP A 757 1.65 -31.93 -33.38
N LYS A 758 2.02 -31.46 -32.18
CA LYS A 758 1.08 -31.12 -31.09
C LYS A 758 1.36 -29.70 -30.56
N PRO A 759 1.05 -28.65 -31.34
CA PRO A 759 1.38 -27.27 -30.99
C PRO A 759 0.68 -26.77 -29.72
N ASP A 760 -0.45 -27.38 -29.32
CA ASP A 760 -1.18 -27.06 -28.09
C ASP A 760 -0.55 -27.64 -26.80
N PHE A 761 0.28 -28.68 -26.93
CA PHE A 761 0.80 -29.44 -25.80
C PHE A 761 1.98 -28.74 -25.10
N ARG A 762 2.07 -28.88 -23.77
CA ARG A 762 3.20 -28.43 -22.94
C ARG A 762 3.59 -29.55 -21.97
N ASN A 763 4.89 -29.74 -21.75
CA ASN A 763 5.43 -30.78 -20.85
C ASN A 763 5.28 -30.45 -19.36
N ILE A 764 5.00 -29.20 -19.04
CA ILE A 764 5.00 -28.64 -17.70
C ILE A 764 3.92 -27.57 -17.62
N THR A 765 3.43 -27.27 -16.42
CA THR A 765 2.44 -26.22 -16.17
C THR A 765 3.09 -25.04 -15.47
N PHE A 766 2.46 -23.87 -15.58
CA PHE A 766 2.92 -22.64 -14.90
C PHE A 766 3.06 -22.86 -13.39
N ASP A 767 2.05 -23.50 -12.76
CA ASP A 767 2.05 -23.75 -11.32
C ASP A 767 3.19 -24.68 -10.87
N ALA A 768 3.54 -25.69 -11.67
CA ALA A 768 4.66 -26.58 -11.35
C ALA A 768 6.01 -25.85 -11.40
N ILE A 769 6.17 -24.92 -12.35
CA ILE A 769 7.37 -24.05 -12.40
C ILE A 769 7.39 -23.06 -11.23
N VAL A 770 6.23 -22.48 -10.87
CA VAL A 770 6.12 -21.63 -9.67
C VAL A 770 6.54 -22.38 -8.42
N GLU A 771 6.09 -23.63 -8.24
CA GLU A 771 6.47 -24.47 -7.10
C GLU A 771 7.99 -24.73 -7.08
N ALA A 772 8.56 -25.14 -8.21
CA ALA A 772 9.99 -25.41 -8.35
C ALA A 772 10.86 -24.18 -8.01
N TYR A 773 10.51 -23.01 -8.57
CA TYR A 773 11.22 -21.76 -8.25
C TYR A 773 10.98 -21.29 -6.83
N SER A 774 9.80 -21.54 -6.24
CA SER A 774 9.53 -21.19 -4.84
C SER A 774 10.42 -21.99 -3.89
N GLU A 775 10.60 -23.29 -4.16
CA GLU A 775 11.50 -24.13 -3.37
C GLU A 775 12.96 -23.69 -3.48
N GLN A 776 13.43 -23.47 -4.72
CA GLN A 776 14.78 -22.98 -4.98
C GLN A 776 15.04 -21.63 -4.31
N ALA A 777 14.17 -20.64 -4.53
CA ALA A 777 14.31 -19.30 -3.96
C ALA A 777 14.32 -19.32 -2.43
N ARG A 778 13.50 -20.17 -1.80
CA ARG A 778 13.52 -20.35 -0.35
C ARG A 778 14.86 -20.87 0.15
N GLY A 779 15.45 -21.85 -0.53
CA GLY A 779 16.79 -22.35 -0.20
C GLY A 779 17.88 -21.27 -0.31
N LEU A 780 17.83 -20.47 -1.38
CA LEU A 780 18.75 -19.34 -1.59
C LEU A 780 18.60 -18.26 -0.50
N ILE A 781 17.37 -17.86 -0.18
CA ILE A 781 17.08 -16.85 0.84
C ILE A 781 17.52 -17.31 2.22
N ASP A 782 17.24 -18.57 2.59
CA ASP A 782 17.69 -19.17 3.85
C ASP A 782 19.22 -19.30 3.90
N GLY A 783 19.87 -19.45 2.74
CA GLY A 783 21.32 -19.38 2.57
C GLY A 783 21.92 -17.97 2.61
N ASN A 784 21.08 -16.95 2.82
CA ASN A 784 21.43 -15.55 3.01
C ASN A 784 22.09 -14.90 1.77
N VAL A 785 21.53 -15.13 0.59
CA VAL A 785 21.85 -14.35 -0.62
C VAL A 785 21.42 -12.88 -0.48
N ASP A 786 22.16 -11.99 -1.14
CA ASP A 786 21.89 -10.53 -1.14
C ASP A 786 20.84 -10.14 -2.18
N LEU A 787 20.83 -10.83 -3.31
CA LEU A 787 19.95 -10.58 -4.46
C LEU A 787 19.61 -11.89 -5.16
N LEU A 788 18.53 -11.91 -5.95
CA LEU A 788 18.11 -13.06 -6.75
C LEU A 788 18.18 -12.69 -8.22
N ILE A 789 18.78 -13.56 -9.03
CA ILE A 789 18.91 -13.34 -10.48
C ILE A 789 18.19 -14.43 -11.25
N VAL A 790 17.17 -14.04 -12.02
CA VAL A 790 16.51 -14.93 -12.99
C VAL A 790 17.25 -14.76 -14.31
N GLU A 791 18.04 -15.76 -14.69
CA GLU A 791 19.00 -15.62 -15.78
C GLU A 791 18.84 -16.65 -16.88
N THR A 792 19.52 -16.40 -18.00
CA THR A 792 19.51 -17.24 -19.20
C THR A 792 18.09 -17.50 -19.71
N ILE A 793 17.22 -16.48 -19.63
CA ILE A 793 15.81 -16.62 -19.97
C ILE A 793 15.68 -16.76 -21.49
N PHE A 794 15.42 -17.98 -21.93
CA PHE A 794 15.06 -18.30 -23.31
C PHE A 794 13.54 -18.35 -23.52
N ASP A 795 12.78 -18.59 -22.44
CA ASP A 795 11.31 -18.62 -22.42
C ASP A 795 10.77 -17.62 -21.38
N THR A 796 10.17 -16.53 -21.85
CA THR A 796 9.68 -15.46 -20.97
C THR A 796 8.52 -15.93 -20.09
N ALA A 797 7.76 -16.95 -20.49
CA ALA A 797 6.69 -17.49 -19.65
C ALA A 797 7.27 -18.19 -18.39
N ASN A 798 8.43 -18.85 -18.52
CA ASN A 798 9.15 -19.39 -17.36
C ASN A 798 9.63 -18.28 -16.43
N ALA A 799 10.17 -17.18 -16.99
CA ALA A 799 10.59 -16.04 -16.18
C ALA A 799 9.41 -15.40 -15.44
N LYS A 800 8.24 -15.27 -16.08
CA LYS A 800 7.02 -14.80 -15.42
C LYS A 800 6.60 -15.74 -14.27
N ALA A 801 6.74 -17.05 -14.44
CA ALA A 801 6.50 -18.02 -13.36
C ALA A 801 7.52 -17.86 -12.21
N ALA A 802 8.80 -17.65 -12.51
CA ALA A 802 9.81 -17.33 -11.49
C ALA A 802 9.47 -16.03 -10.74
N ILE A 803 9.13 -14.95 -11.45
CA ILE A 803 8.72 -13.67 -10.86
C ILE A 803 7.49 -13.85 -9.96
N PHE A 804 6.51 -14.63 -10.42
CA PHE A 804 5.32 -14.94 -9.63
C PHE A 804 5.66 -15.70 -8.33
N ALA A 805 6.57 -16.67 -8.40
CA ALA A 805 7.09 -17.40 -7.25
C ALA A 805 7.79 -16.46 -6.25
N LEU A 806 8.70 -15.61 -6.74
CA LEU A 806 9.43 -14.64 -5.91
C LEU A 806 8.49 -13.64 -5.23
N LYS A 807 7.57 -13.02 -5.99
CA LYS A 807 6.59 -12.08 -5.43
C LYS A 807 5.69 -12.74 -4.39
N THR A 808 5.26 -13.98 -4.63
CA THR A 808 4.47 -14.74 -3.66
C THR A 808 5.26 -15.00 -2.38
N LEU A 809 6.52 -15.43 -2.48
CA LEU A 809 7.37 -15.61 -1.29
C LEU A 809 7.57 -14.31 -0.52
N PHE A 810 7.81 -13.19 -1.20
CA PHE A 810 8.00 -11.89 -0.55
C PHE A 810 6.74 -11.38 0.17
N GLU A 811 5.55 -11.73 -0.34
CA GLU A 811 4.28 -11.43 0.33
C GLU A 811 4.08 -12.26 1.61
N THR A 812 4.63 -13.48 1.68
CA THR A 812 4.52 -14.32 2.90
C THR A 812 5.39 -13.81 4.05
N ASN A 813 6.52 -13.18 3.75
CA ASN A 813 7.43 -12.63 4.76
C ASN A 813 8.25 -11.49 4.17
N VAL A 814 8.12 -10.29 4.75
CA VAL A 814 8.89 -9.10 4.35
C VAL A 814 10.42 -9.30 4.47
N GLU A 815 10.88 -10.17 5.37
CA GLU A 815 12.31 -10.48 5.52
C GLU A 815 12.87 -11.27 4.33
N PHE A 816 11.99 -11.90 3.53
CA PHE A 816 12.39 -12.63 2.32
C PHE A 816 12.62 -11.70 1.13
N THR A 817 12.17 -10.44 1.18
CA THR A 817 12.33 -9.51 0.07
C THR A 817 13.81 -9.31 -0.28
N ARG A 818 14.16 -9.54 -1.55
CA ARG A 818 15.49 -9.33 -2.13
C ARG A 818 15.37 -8.58 -3.46
N PRO A 819 16.36 -7.75 -3.83
CA PRO A 819 16.41 -7.17 -5.17
C PRO A 819 16.41 -8.26 -6.24
N ILE A 820 15.60 -8.09 -7.28
CA ILE A 820 15.49 -9.02 -8.41
C ILE A 820 16.29 -8.47 -9.60
N LEU A 821 17.17 -9.30 -10.14
CA LEU A 821 17.86 -9.08 -11.41
C LEU A 821 17.24 -10.01 -12.44
N ILE A 822 17.10 -9.53 -13.68
CA ILE A 822 16.53 -10.30 -14.78
C ILE A 822 17.48 -10.24 -15.97
N SER A 823 17.88 -11.41 -16.47
CA SER A 823 18.76 -11.51 -17.63
C SER A 823 18.17 -12.44 -18.70
N GLY A 824 17.88 -11.87 -19.87
CA GLY A 824 17.39 -12.59 -21.04
C GLY A 824 18.52 -13.17 -21.89
N THR A 825 18.20 -14.16 -22.72
CA THR A 825 19.14 -14.69 -23.71
C THR A 825 18.56 -14.58 -25.11
N ILE A 826 19.29 -13.85 -25.97
CA ILE A 826 19.02 -13.73 -27.39
C ILE A 826 19.84 -14.77 -28.13
N VAL A 827 19.17 -15.66 -28.87
CA VAL A 827 19.81 -16.86 -29.40
C VAL A 827 20.65 -16.62 -30.66
N ASP A 828 20.31 -15.58 -31.42
CA ASP A 828 20.97 -15.28 -32.69
C ASP A 828 20.82 -13.81 -33.11
N MET A 829 21.25 -13.51 -34.34
CA MET A 829 21.17 -12.17 -34.90
C MET A 829 19.76 -11.73 -35.36
N SER A 830 18.70 -12.50 -35.11
CA SER A 830 17.32 -12.03 -35.28
C SER A 830 16.88 -11.09 -34.15
N GLY A 831 17.57 -11.12 -33.00
CA GLY A 831 17.19 -10.30 -31.84
C GLY A 831 16.03 -10.86 -31.04
N ARG A 832 15.80 -12.17 -31.13
CA ARG A 832 14.71 -12.86 -30.44
C ARG A 832 15.23 -13.86 -29.41
N THR A 833 14.45 -14.04 -28.35
CA THR A 833 14.60 -15.19 -27.45
C THR A 833 14.26 -16.48 -28.19
N LEU A 834 14.54 -17.65 -27.59
CA LEU A 834 14.15 -18.94 -28.19
C LEU A 834 12.63 -19.02 -28.41
N SER A 835 11.86 -18.43 -27.49
CA SER A 835 10.41 -18.27 -27.58
C SER A 835 9.93 -17.21 -28.57
N GLY A 836 10.83 -16.65 -29.39
CA GLY A 836 10.50 -15.78 -30.53
C GLY A 836 10.23 -14.32 -30.16
N GLN A 837 10.40 -13.91 -28.90
CA GLN A 837 10.10 -12.56 -28.45
C GLN A 837 11.28 -11.62 -28.65
N THR A 838 11.01 -10.43 -29.18
CA THR A 838 12.00 -9.34 -29.34
C THR A 838 12.51 -8.83 -27.99
N VAL A 839 13.67 -8.18 -27.97
CA VAL A 839 14.27 -7.62 -26.74
C VAL A 839 13.33 -6.63 -26.05
N ASP A 840 12.77 -5.65 -26.77
CA ASP A 840 11.83 -4.69 -26.19
C ASP A 840 10.55 -5.36 -25.63
N ALA A 841 9.98 -6.33 -26.36
CA ALA A 841 8.83 -7.09 -25.87
C ALA A 841 9.16 -7.91 -24.61
N PHE A 842 10.36 -8.48 -24.52
CA PHE A 842 10.84 -9.16 -23.32
C PHE A 842 10.92 -8.19 -22.13
N VAL A 843 11.53 -7.01 -22.32
CA VAL A 843 11.63 -5.96 -21.30
C VAL A 843 10.23 -5.62 -20.75
N ILE A 844 9.26 -5.36 -21.62
CA ILE A 844 7.88 -5.06 -21.23
C ILE A 844 7.26 -6.20 -20.41
N SER A 845 7.45 -7.43 -20.86
CA SER A 845 6.82 -8.62 -20.27
C SER A 845 7.30 -8.89 -18.83
N VAL A 846 8.55 -8.55 -18.51
CA VAL A 846 9.15 -8.81 -17.19
C VAL A 846 9.28 -7.57 -16.31
N SER A 847 8.98 -6.37 -16.83
CA SER A 847 9.07 -5.11 -16.07
C SER A 847 8.19 -5.09 -14.82
N HIS A 848 7.09 -5.85 -14.81
CA HIS A 848 6.22 -5.99 -13.64
C HIS A 848 6.90 -6.67 -12.44
N ALA A 849 8.11 -7.23 -12.61
CA ALA A 849 8.92 -7.72 -11.49
C ALA A 849 9.48 -6.60 -10.61
N ASP A 850 9.45 -5.36 -11.09
CA ASP A 850 10.16 -4.21 -10.52
C ASP A 850 11.67 -4.50 -10.35
N PRO A 851 12.37 -4.96 -11.42
CA PRO A 851 13.75 -5.40 -11.29
C PRO A 851 14.70 -4.22 -11.04
N ILE A 852 15.69 -4.42 -10.16
CA ILE A 852 16.74 -3.42 -9.95
C ILE A 852 17.65 -3.34 -11.18
N CYS A 853 17.96 -4.49 -11.79
CA CYS A 853 18.69 -4.58 -13.05
C CYS A 853 17.98 -5.48 -14.06
N LEU A 854 18.01 -5.07 -15.32
CA LEU A 854 17.49 -5.84 -16.44
C LEU A 854 18.55 -5.88 -17.55
N GLY A 855 18.76 -7.05 -18.14
CA GLY A 855 19.90 -7.26 -19.01
C GLY A 855 19.86 -8.49 -19.89
N LEU A 856 21.02 -8.82 -20.46
CA LEU A 856 21.21 -9.96 -21.34
C LEU A 856 22.48 -10.75 -20.99
N ASN A 857 22.43 -12.07 -21.17
CA ASN A 857 23.57 -12.95 -21.00
C ASN A 857 23.57 -14.14 -21.95
N CYS A 858 24.75 -14.78 -22.06
CA CYS A 858 24.97 -15.99 -22.83
C CYS A 858 24.69 -15.85 -24.34
N ALA A 859 24.72 -16.99 -25.04
CA ALA A 859 24.54 -17.23 -26.49
C ALA A 859 25.45 -16.47 -27.45
N LEU A 860 25.66 -15.18 -27.25
CA LEU A 860 26.38 -14.28 -28.14
C LEU A 860 27.66 -13.75 -27.48
N GLY A 861 28.65 -13.42 -28.30
CA GLY A 861 29.85 -12.69 -27.88
C GLY A 861 29.56 -11.19 -27.72
N PRO A 862 30.53 -10.40 -27.21
CA PRO A 862 30.34 -8.97 -26.99
C PRO A 862 30.08 -8.19 -28.30
N LYS A 863 30.66 -8.61 -29.43
CA LYS A 863 30.43 -7.94 -30.70
C LYS A 863 28.96 -8.00 -31.13
N GLU A 864 28.36 -9.19 -31.07
CA GLU A 864 26.98 -9.44 -31.49
C GLU A 864 25.97 -8.88 -30.48
N MET A 865 26.27 -9.00 -29.18
CA MET A 865 25.39 -8.60 -28.08
C MET A 865 25.16 -7.09 -28.00
N ARG A 866 26.14 -6.28 -28.46
CA ARG A 866 26.15 -4.82 -28.30
C ARG A 866 24.82 -4.15 -28.65
N ARG A 867 24.28 -4.43 -29.84
CA ARG A 867 23.07 -3.77 -30.33
C ARG A 867 21.84 -4.09 -29.48
N PHE A 868 21.79 -5.29 -28.90
CA PHE A 868 20.67 -5.73 -28.08
C PHE A 868 20.77 -5.15 -26.67
N LEU A 869 21.99 -4.98 -26.16
CA LEU A 869 22.23 -4.21 -24.95
C LEU A 869 21.81 -2.73 -25.10
N GLU A 870 22.10 -2.11 -26.25
CA GLU A 870 21.60 -0.76 -26.56
C GLU A 870 20.07 -0.72 -26.55
N GLU A 871 19.42 -1.72 -27.14
CA GLU A 871 17.96 -1.84 -27.14
C GLU A 871 17.38 -2.00 -25.72
N VAL A 872 17.98 -2.84 -24.86
CA VAL A 872 17.59 -2.92 -23.44
C VAL A 872 17.76 -1.57 -22.76
N SER A 873 18.94 -0.95 -22.92
CA SER A 873 19.30 0.32 -22.27
C SER A 873 18.38 1.47 -22.64
N ASN A 874 17.82 1.47 -23.85
CA ASN A 874 16.91 2.51 -24.31
C ASN A 874 15.46 2.29 -23.85
N ASN A 875 15.10 1.06 -23.45
CA ASN A 875 13.71 0.67 -23.17
C ASN A 875 13.44 0.31 -21.70
N THR A 876 14.40 0.51 -20.79
CA THR A 876 14.21 0.30 -19.34
C THR A 876 14.71 1.44 -18.46
N SER A 877 13.98 1.74 -17.39
CA SER A 877 14.42 2.62 -16.30
C SER A 877 15.21 1.88 -15.21
N ALA A 878 15.30 0.54 -15.28
CA ALA A 878 16.19 -0.25 -14.44
C ALA A 878 17.66 -0.02 -14.80
N TYR A 879 18.57 -0.40 -13.89
CA TYR A 879 19.99 -0.51 -14.22
C TYR A 879 20.21 -1.62 -15.25
N THR A 880 21.28 -1.55 -16.04
CA THR A 880 21.57 -2.54 -17.08
C THR A 880 22.68 -3.50 -16.66
N ILE A 881 22.43 -4.78 -16.87
CA ILE A 881 23.40 -5.86 -16.67
C ILE A 881 23.72 -6.54 -18.01
N CYS A 882 24.98 -6.87 -18.28
CA CYS A 882 25.30 -7.71 -19.43
C CYS A 882 26.55 -8.55 -19.21
N TYR A 883 26.48 -9.84 -19.52
CA TYR A 883 27.60 -10.77 -19.36
C TYR A 883 27.61 -11.76 -20.55
N PRO A 884 28.25 -11.38 -21.67
CA PRO A 884 28.28 -12.19 -22.89
C PRO A 884 29.20 -13.41 -22.76
N ASN A 885 29.12 -14.34 -23.71
CA ASN A 885 30.11 -15.42 -23.83
C ASN A 885 31.48 -14.86 -24.26
N ALA A 886 32.54 -15.64 -24.05
CA ALA A 886 33.87 -15.38 -24.62
C ALA A 886 33.88 -15.71 -26.13
N GLY A 887 33.06 -14.99 -26.90
CA GLY A 887 32.80 -15.26 -28.31
C GLY A 887 31.78 -16.38 -28.55
N LEU A 888 31.58 -16.71 -29.82
CA LEU A 888 30.80 -17.88 -30.21
C LEU A 888 31.65 -19.15 -30.04
N PRO A 889 31.06 -20.27 -29.62
CA PRO A 889 31.80 -21.52 -29.51
C PRO A 889 32.30 -21.98 -30.89
N ASN A 890 33.54 -22.45 -30.94
CA ASN A 890 34.13 -23.00 -32.16
C ASN A 890 33.58 -24.41 -32.46
N THR A 891 34.03 -25.03 -33.56
CA THR A 891 33.54 -26.36 -33.97
C THR A 891 33.80 -27.48 -32.96
N PHE A 892 34.71 -27.26 -32.00
CA PHE A 892 35.02 -28.17 -30.91
C PHE A 892 34.27 -27.83 -29.61
N GLY A 893 33.45 -26.77 -29.61
CA GLY A 893 32.73 -26.29 -28.43
C GLY A 893 33.58 -25.44 -27.48
N GLU A 894 34.77 -25.04 -27.89
CA GLU A 894 35.68 -24.18 -27.12
C GLU A 894 35.46 -22.69 -27.46
N TYR A 895 36.01 -21.80 -26.65
CA TYR A 895 35.83 -20.35 -26.79
C TYR A 895 37.18 -19.68 -27.09
N ASP A 896 37.26 -19.00 -28.24
CA ASP A 896 38.53 -18.46 -28.77
C ASP A 896 38.74 -16.96 -28.45
N GLU A 897 37.73 -16.26 -27.94
CA GLU A 897 37.86 -14.84 -27.59
C GLU A 897 38.82 -14.66 -26.42
N THR A 898 39.79 -13.75 -26.54
CA THR A 898 40.80 -13.53 -25.50
C THR A 898 40.33 -12.50 -24.46
N PRO A 899 40.91 -12.50 -23.23
CA PRO A 899 40.64 -11.48 -22.22
C PRO A 899 40.78 -10.05 -22.73
N GLU A 900 41.82 -9.76 -23.50
CA GLU A 900 42.11 -8.42 -24.02
C GLU A 900 41.06 -7.97 -25.04
N SER A 901 40.68 -8.86 -25.96
CA SER A 901 39.68 -8.56 -26.99
C SER A 901 38.30 -8.35 -26.37
N MET A 902 37.88 -9.25 -25.47
CA MET A 902 36.60 -9.13 -24.76
C MET A 902 36.54 -7.83 -23.94
N ALA A 903 37.60 -7.52 -23.19
CA ALA A 903 37.70 -6.30 -22.38
C ALA A 903 37.73 -5.02 -23.22
N GLN A 904 38.32 -5.04 -24.42
CA GLN A 904 38.29 -3.92 -25.35
C GLN A 904 36.88 -3.66 -25.86
N GLN A 905 36.18 -4.71 -26.30
CA GLN A 905 34.81 -4.60 -26.81
C GLN A 905 33.84 -4.10 -25.73
N ILE A 906 33.93 -4.67 -24.52
CA ILE A 906 33.15 -4.26 -23.35
C ILE A 906 33.53 -2.84 -22.90
N GLY A 907 34.81 -2.47 -23.00
CA GLY A 907 35.28 -1.12 -22.70
C GLY A 907 34.57 -0.05 -23.54
N HIS A 908 34.24 -0.35 -24.80
CA HIS A 908 33.44 0.54 -25.64
C HIS A 908 31.99 0.65 -25.15
N TRP A 909 31.38 -0.43 -24.65
CA TRP A 909 30.04 -0.36 -24.06
C TRP A 909 29.98 0.55 -22.83
N ALA A 910 31.01 0.45 -21.97
CA ALA A 910 31.15 1.29 -20.79
C ALA A 910 31.41 2.76 -21.17
N HIS A 911 32.26 3.01 -22.16
CA HIS A 911 32.49 4.35 -22.73
C HIS A 911 31.19 5.00 -23.19
N ASP A 912 30.33 4.22 -23.87
CA ASP A 912 29.06 4.71 -24.43
C ASP A 912 27.93 4.78 -23.40
N GLY A 913 28.21 4.48 -22.12
CA GLY A 913 27.26 4.60 -21.03
C GLY A 913 26.10 3.58 -21.08
N LEU A 914 26.37 2.36 -21.54
CA LEU A 914 25.34 1.33 -21.71
C LEU A 914 25.16 0.40 -20.50
N LEU A 915 26.08 0.41 -19.52
CA LEU A 915 26.17 -0.63 -18.48
C LEU A 915 26.21 -0.09 -17.06
N ASN A 916 25.68 -0.89 -16.15
CA ASN A 916 25.82 -0.72 -14.69
C ASN A 916 26.45 -1.96 -14.04
N ILE A 917 26.20 -3.16 -14.57
CA ILE A 917 26.84 -4.41 -14.17
C ILE A 917 27.38 -5.10 -15.43
N VAL A 918 28.59 -5.64 -15.36
CA VAL A 918 29.19 -6.40 -16.46
C VAL A 918 29.98 -7.61 -15.95
N GLY A 919 30.04 -8.68 -16.73
CA GLY A 919 30.79 -9.89 -16.39
C GLY A 919 31.00 -10.78 -17.61
N GLY A 920 31.07 -12.09 -17.40
CA GLY A 920 31.17 -13.06 -18.48
C GLY A 920 30.28 -14.28 -18.27
N CYS A 921 29.87 -14.91 -19.37
CA CYS A 921 29.15 -16.19 -19.35
C CYS A 921 30.07 -17.30 -19.87
N CYS A 922 29.59 -18.21 -20.72
CA CYS A 922 30.33 -19.39 -21.13
C CYS A 922 31.67 -19.03 -21.80
N GLY A 923 32.73 -19.74 -21.43
CA GLY A 923 34.10 -19.49 -21.89
C GLY A 923 34.88 -18.43 -21.11
N SER A 924 34.21 -17.60 -20.29
CA SER A 924 34.90 -16.55 -19.53
C SER A 924 35.63 -17.11 -18.30
N THR A 925 36.87 -16.68 -18.12
CA THR A 925 37.77 -17.09 -17.03
C THR A 925 38.07 -15.93 -16.08
N PRO A 926 38.71 -16.17 -14.91
CA PRO A 926 39.18 -15.08 -14.04
C PRO A 926 40.05 -14.04 -14.76
N ASP A 927 40.85 -14.45 -15.75
CA ASP A 927 41.66 -13.50 -16.55
C ASP A 927 40.78 -12.55 -17.38
N HIS A 928 39.66 -13.05 -17.93
CA HIS A 928 38.67 -12.22 -18.61
C HIS A 928 38.04 -11.22 -17.65
N ILE A 929 37.58 -11.68 -16.48
CA ILE A 929 36.95 -10.82 -15.46
C ILE A 929 37.91 -9.72 -15.00
N LYS A 930 39.19 -10.05 -14.82
CA LYS A 930 40.23 -9.08 -14.46
C LYS A 930 40.42 -8.03 -15.56
N ALA A 931 40.57 -8.47 -16.81
CA ALA A 931 40.73 -7.55 -17.94
C ALA A 931 39.51 -6.64 -18.12
N ILE A 932 38.30 -7.17 -17.95
CA ILE A 932 37.04 -6.41 -17.98
C ILE A 932 37.01 -5.38 -16.85
N ALA A 933 37.28 -5.80 -15.62
CA ALA A 933 37.28 -4.93 -14.45
C ALA A 933 38.27 -3.76 -14.61
N GLU A 934 39.48 -4.03 -15.10
CA GLU A 934 40.48 -3.00 -15.39
C GLU A 934 40.05 -2.06 -16.53
N SER A 935 39.40 -2.60 -17.58
CA SER A 935 38.93 -1.83 -18.72
C SER A 935 37.84 -0.82 -18.37
N VAL A 936 36.83 -1.25 -17.61
CA VAL A 936 35.62 -0.45 -17.33
C VAL A 936 35.78 0.52 -16.16
N LYS A 937 36.75 0.31 -15.27
CA LYS A 937 36.99 1.12 -14.05
C LYS A 937 37.09 2.63 -14.28
N ARG A 938 37.51 3.04 -15.48
CA ARG A 938 37.72 4.45 -15.84
C ARG A 938 36.44 5.18 -16.30
N TYR A 939 35.35 4.45 -16.54
CA TYR A 939 34.12 5.00 -17.10
C TYR A 939 33.03 5.14 -16.03
N PRO A 940 32.18 6.18 -16.11
CA PRO A 940 31.02 6.30 -15.24
C PRO A 940 29.95 5.24 -15.59
N PRO A 941 29.14 4.80 -14.62
CA PRO A 941 28.00 3.92 -14.89
C PRO A 941 26.91 4.62 -15.72
N ARG A 942 26.10 3.85 -16.43
CA ARG A 942 24.88 4.35 -17.11
C ARG A 942 23.96 5.05 -16.11
N VAL A 943 23.36 6.17 -16.53
CA VAL A 943 22.32 6.86 -15.77
C VAL A 943 20.95 6.46 -16.32
N PRO A 944 20.14 5.66 -15.61
CA PRO A 944 18.85 5.22 -16.12
C PRO A 944 17.88 6.41 -16.31
N PRO A 945 17.10 6.44 -17.40
CA PRO A 945 16.13 7.49 -17.64
C PRO A 945 14.95 7.39 -16.66
N LYS A 946 14.69 8.45 -15.89
CA LYS A 946 13.64 8.45 -14.85
C LYS A 946 12.20 8.47 -15.39
N ASP A 947 11.99 9.12 -16.54
CA ASP A 947 10.64 9.37 -17.07
C ASP A 947 10.27 8.47 -18.27
N LEU A 948 11.05 7.42 -18.50
CA LEU A 948 10.87 6.52 -19.64
C LEU A 948 9.49 5.83 -19.59
N HIS A 949 8.72 5.97 -20.67
CA HIS A 949 7.37 5.38 -20.83
C HIS A 949 6.36 5.70 -19.71
N THR A 950 6.60 6.75 -18.91
CA THR A 950 5.77 7.08 -17.74
C THR A 950 4.34 7.52 -18.05
N GLU A 951 4.04 7.82 -19.32
CA GLU A 951 2.72 8.20 -19.82
C GLU A 951 2.13 7.20 -20.83
N GLU A 952 2.67 5.98 -20.91
CA GLU A 952 2.27 4.96 -21.88
C GLU A 952 1.76 3.70 -21.20
N MET A 953 0.77 3.05 -21.82
CA MET A 953 0.46 1.64 -21.54
C MET A 953 1.39 0.78 -22.38
N LEU A 954 2.07 -0.15 -21.72
CA LEU A 954 2.98 -1.08 -22.37
C LEU A 954 2.36 -2.48 -22.38
N LEU A 955 2.17 -3.03 -23.56
CA LEU A 955 1.69 -4.38 -23.81
C LEU A 955 2.71 -5.12 -24.69
N SER A 956 2.61 -6.44 -24.75
CA SER A 956 3.43 -7.23 -25.67
C SER A 956 2.78 -8.54 -26.05
N GLY A 957 2.99 -8.94 -27.31
CA GLY A 957 2.99 -10.34 -27.74
C GLY A 957 4.44 -10.81 -27.84
N LEU A 958 4.84 -11.32 -29.01
CA LEU A 958 6.26 -11.45 -29.39
C LEU A 958 6.91 -10.09 -29.71
N GLU A 959 6.08 -9.09 -30.01
CA GLU A 959 6.51 -7.72 -30.33
C GLU A 959 5.89 -6.72 -29.34
N PRO A 960 6.54 -5.58 -29.10
CA PRO A 960 6.06 -4.56 -28.18
C PRO A 960 4.87 -3.81 -28.79
N PHE A 961 3.90 -3.44 -27.96
CA PHE A 961 2.81 -2.56 -28.36
C PHE A 961 2.60 -1.48 -27.31
N ARG A 962 2.80 -0.21 -27.70
CA ARG A 962 2.79 0.95 -26.81
C ARG A 962 1.64 1.87 -27.14
N ILE A 963 0.83 2.18 -26.12
CA ILE A 963 -0.30 3.09 -26.26
C ILE A 963 0.01 4.38 -25.52
N SER A 964 0.20 5.46 -26.28
CA SER A 964 0.48 6.80 -25.78
C SER A 964 -0.70 7.74 -26.06
N ARG A 965 -0.61 9.01 -25.64
CA ARG A 965 -1.61 10.03 -26.01
C ARG A 965 -1.67 10.35 -27.52
N TYR A 966 -0.62 9.98 -28.25
CA TYR A 966 -0.51 10.22 -29.69
C TYR A 966 -0.87 8.99 -30.51
N THR A 967 -1.03 7.83 -29.86
CA THR A 967 -1.52 6.63 -30.51
C THR A 967 -2.97 6.87 -30.94
N ASN A 968 -3.28 6.49 -32.18
CA ASN A 968 -4.65 6.52 -32.70
C ASN A 968 -5.53 5.51 -31.93
N PHE A 969 -6.80 5.43 -32.32
CA PHE A 969 -7.69 4.39 -31.78
C PHE A 969 -7.08 3.00 -31.96
N VAL A 970 -7.12 2.20 -30.90
CA VAL A 970 -6.55 0.84 -30.87
C VAL A 970 -7.67 -0.17 -31.13
N ASN A 971 -7.54 -0.92 -32.22
CA ASN A 971 -8.53 -1.93 -32.59
C ASN A 971 -8.25 -3.24 -31.84
N ILE A 972 -9.23 -3.69 -31.06
CA ILE A 972 -9.23 -5.01 -30.41
C ILE A 972 -10.15 -5.94 -31.22
N GLY A 973 -9.59 -7.00 -31.81
CA GLY A 973 -10.33 -7.96 -32.63
C GLY A 973 -11.28 -8.81 -31.79
N GLU A 974 -12.58 -8.65 -31.99
CA GLU A 974 -13.67 -9.26 -31.19
C GLU A 974 -14.14 -10.64 -31.64
N ARG A 975 -13.69 -11.15 -32.80
CA ARG A 975 -14.31 -12.33 -33.45
C ARG A 975 -13.92 -13.66 -32.82
N CYS A 976 -12.87 -13.69 -31.99
CA CYS A 976 -12.46 -14.86 -31.21
C CYS A 976 -13.25 -14.96 -29.89
N ASN A 977 -14.56 -14.78 -30.00
CA ASN A 977 -15.49 -14.73 -28.88
C ASN A 977 -16.65 -15.70 -29.13
N VAL A 978 -16.82 -16.69 -28.25
CA VAL A 978 -17.86 -17.73 -28.41
C VAL A 978 -19.28 -17.17 -28.27
N ALA A 979 -19.48 -16.15 -27.43
CA ALA A 979 -20.78 -15.49 -27.28
C ALA A 979 -21.11 -14.59 -28.49
N GLY A 980 -20.08 -13.94 -29.06
CA GLY A 980 -20.23 -12.98 -30.15
C GLY A 980 -20.19 -13.57 -31.56
N SER A 981 -19.55 -14.74 -31.76
CA SER A 981 -19.29 -15.33 -33.08
C SER A 981 -19.79 -16.77 -33.17
N ARG A 982 -20.94 -16.95 -33.84
CA ARG A 982 -21.52 -18.29 -34.11
C ARG A 982 -20.56 -19.20 -34.85
N GLN A 983 -19.75 -18.64 -35.75
CA GLN A 983 -18.75 -19.41 -36.50
C GLN A 983 -17.64 -19.91 -35.57
N PHE A 984 -17.11 -19.06 -34.71
CA PHE A 984 -16.04 -19.41 -33.77
C PHE A 984 -16.53 -20.47 -32.77
N LEU A 985 -17.69 -20.27 -32.16
CA LEU A 985 -18.33 -21.25 -31.27
C LEU A 985 -18.47 -22.62 -31.94
N ARG A 986 -18.98 -22.67 -33.18
CA ARG A 986 -19.13 -23.94 -33.91
C ARG A 986 -17.78 -24.63 -34.11
N LEU A 987 -16.74 -23.90 -34.49
CA LEU A 987 -15.41 -24.47 -34.73
C LEU A 987 -14.82 -25.07 -33.45
N LEU A 988 -14.93 -24.39 -32.31
CA LEU A 988 -14.44 -24.91 -31.03
C LEU A 988 -15.21 -26.16 -30.59
N LYS A 989 -16.55 -26.16 -30.71
CA LYS A 989 -17.36 -27.35 -30.38
C LYS A 989 -17.05 -28.56 -31.26
N GLU A 990 -16.70 -28.32 -32.53
CA GLU A 990 -16.29 -29.37 -33.47
C GLU A 990 -14.80 -29.72 -33.36
N ASN A 991 -14.06 -29.18 -32.38
CA ASN A 991 -12.61 -29.34 -32.19
C ASN A 991 -11.77 -28.92 -33.42
N LYS A 992 -12.28 -28.01 -34.25
CA LYS A 992 -11.60 -27.48 -35.45
C LYS A 992 -10.76 -26.25 -35.11
N PHE A 993 -9.75 -26.46 -34.26
CA PHE A 993 -8.90 -25.37 -33.75
C PHE A 993 -8.07 -24.68 -34.83
N ASP A 994 -7.61 -25.40 -35.86
CA ASP A 994 -6.85 -24.79 -36.97
C ASP A 994 -7.68 -23.75 -37.73
N ALA A 995 -8.95 -24.05 -37.97
CA ALA A 995 -9.88 -23.11 -38.60
C ALA A 995 -10.22 -21.93 -37.65
N ALA A 996 -10.20 -22.15 -36.34
CA ALA A 996 -10.38 -21.09 -35.35
C ALA A 996 -9.16 -20.15 -35.30
N LEU A 997 -7.93 -20.66 -35.46
CA LEU A 997 -6.71 -19.85 -35.60
C LEU A 997 -6.79 -18.93 -36.82
N GLN A 998 -7.37 -19.39 -37.93
CA GLN A 998 -7.54 -18.54 -39.11
C GLN A 998 -8.42 -17.31 -38.84
N ILE A 999 -9.40 -17.41 -37.93
CA ILE A 999 -10.21 -16.25 -37.52
C ILE A 999 -9.35 -15.23 -36.77
N ALA A 1000 -8.43 -15.68 -35.91
CA ALA A 1000 -7.47 -14.80 -35.23
C ALA A 1000 -6.50 -14.15 -36.24
N LYS A 1001 -5.92 -14.95 -37.14
CA LYS A 1001 -4.99 -14.48 -38.18
C LYS A 1001 -5.60 -13.40 -39.06
N VAL A 1002 -6.79 -13.64 -39.60
CA VAL A 1002 -7.50 -12.68 -40.46
C VAL A 1002 -7.76 -11.35 -39.75
N GLN A 1003 -8.07 -11.37 -38.45
CA GLN A 1003 -8.27 -10.13 -37.68
C GLN A 1003 -6.98 -9.32 -37.59
N VAL A 1004 -5.85 -9.97 -37.29
CA VAL A 1004 -4.54 -9.29 -37.23
C VAL A 1004 -4.15 -8.74 -38.60
N GLU A 1005 -4.34 -9.51 -39.67
CA GLU A 1005 -4.09 -9.07 -41.05
C GLU A 1005 -5.01 -7.91 -41.46
N SER A 1006 -6.23 -7.86 -40.92
CA SER A 1006 -7.22 -6.81 -41.17
C SER A 1006 -7.02 -5.56 -40.29
N GLY A 1007 -5.97 -5.51 -39.46
CA GLY A 1007 -5.59 -4.34 -38.68
C GLY A 1007 -5.95 -4.39 -37.19
N ALA A 1008 -6.37 -5.54 -36.64
CA ALA A 1008 -6.46 -5.71 -35.20
C ALA A 1008 -5.06 -5.67 -34.57
N GLN A 1009 -4.88 -4.77 -33.60
CA GLN A 1009 -3.61 -4.58 -32.89
C GLN A 1009 -3.54 -5.40 -31.60
N ILE A 1010 -4.69 -5.87 -31.11
CA ILE A 1010 -4.88 -6.74 -29.95
C ILE A 1010 -5.98 -7.75 -30.31
N LEU A 1011 -5.90 -8.98 -29.81
CA LEU A 1011 -6.96 -9.99 -30.00
C LEU A 1011 -7.72 -10.25 -28.71
N ASP A 1012 -9.04 -10.09 -28.73
CA ASP A 1012 -9.93 -10.48 -27.64
C ASP A 1012 -10.28 -11.97 -27.73
N LEU A 1013 -10.13 -12.68 -26.62
CA LEU A 1013 -10.32 -14.12 -26.52
C LEU A 1013 -11.36 -14.41 -25.45
N ASN A 1014 -12.56 -14.82 -25.87
CA ASN A 1014 -13.64 -15.20 -24.95
C ASN A 1014 -14.08 -16.64 -25.20
N MET A 1015 -14.05 -17.44 -24.12
CA MET A 1015 -14.41 -18.87 -24.11
C MET A 1015 -15.57 -19.18 -23.15
N ASP A 1016 -16.38 -18.18 -22.82
CA ASP A 1016 -17.51 -18.32 -21.89
C ASP A 1016 -18.72 -18.90 -22.60
N GLU A 1017 -18.88 -20.22 -22.51
CA GLU A 1017 -20.07 -20.93 -22.99
C GLU A 1017 -20.30 -22.19 -22.16
N GLY A 1018 -21.54 -22.45 -21.75
CA GLY A 1018 -21.88 -23.54 -20.82
C GLY A 1018 -21.63 -24.95 -21.37
N MET A 1019 -21.41 -25.09 -22.69
CA MET A 1019 -21.13 -26.36 -23.36
C MET A 1019 -19.64 -26.65 -23.56
N ILE A 1020 -18.73 -25.76 -23.15
CA ILE A 1020 -17.28 -25.96 -23.24
C ILE A 1020 -16.61 -25.75 -21.89
N ASP A 1021 -15.47 -26.41 -21.66
CA ASP A 1021 -14.64 -26.14 -20.49
C ASP A 1021 -13.77 -24.91 -20.78
N GLY A 1022 -14.23 -23.74 -20.32
CA GLY A 1022 -13.58 -22.46 -20.60
C GLY A 1022 -12.11 -22.43 -20.20
N GLN A 1023 -11.71 -23.04 -19.08
CA GLN A 1023 -10.31 -23.04 -18.63
C GLN A 1023 -9.43 -23.84 -19.58
N VAL A 1024 -9.88 -25.05 -19.93
CA VAL A 1024 -9.14 -25.95 -20.83
C VAL A 1024 -9.07 -25.38 -22.23
N VAL A 1025 -10.18 -24.86 -22.75
CA VAL A 1025 -10.26 -24.32 -24.11
C VAL A 1025 -9.46 -23.02 -24.24
N MET A 1026 -9.50 -22.13 -23.24
CA MET A 1026 -8.68 -20.92 -23.20
C MET A 1026 -7.18 -21.24 -23.24
N ALA A 1027 -6.72 -22.10 -22.32
CA ALA A 1027 -5.33 -22.53 -22.26
C ALA A 1027 -4.86 -23.17 -23.56
N LYS A 1028 -5.67 -24.09 -24.12
CA LYS A 1028 -5.39 -24.75 -25.39
C LYS A 1028 -5.29 -23.75 -26.55
N PHE A 1029 -6.24 -22.82 -26.65
CA PHE A 1029 -6.26 -21.88 -27.77
C PHE A 1029 -5.08 -20.91 -27.70
N ILE A 1030 -4.72 -20.40 -26.52
CA ILE A 1030 -3.53 -19.53 -26.37
C ILE A 1030 -2.24 -20.28 -26.71
N ASN A 1031 -2.09 -21.53 -26.28
CA ASN A 1031 -0.92 -22.35 -26.62
C ASN A 1031 -0.79 -22.56 -28.14
N LEU A 1032 -1.91 -22.65 -28.85
CA LEU A 1032 -1.95 -22.71 -30.32
C LEU A 1032 -1.60 -21.37 -30.95
N LEU A 1033 -2.16 -20.26 -30.46
CA LEU A 1033 -1.83 -18.92 -30.95
C LEU A 1033 -0.32 -18.65 -30.82
N ALA A 1034 0.32 -19.08 -29.73
CA ALA A 1034 1.76 -18.96 -29.51
C ALA A 1034 2.61 -19.71 -30.57
N SER A 1035 2.04 -20.71 -31.25
CA SER A 1035 2.73 -21.45 -32.32
C SER A 1035 2.68 -20.76 -33.70
N GLU A 1036 1.85 -19.73 -33.87
CA GLU A 1036 1.67 -18.98 -35.13
C GLU A 1036 2.24 -17.55 -34.96
N PRO A 1037 3.46 -17.26 -35.45
CA PRO A 1037 4.15 -15.99 -35.20
C PRO A 1037 3.38 -14.74 -35.65
N ASP A 1038 2.65 -14.83 -36.76
CA ASP A 1038 1.84 -13.72 -37.30
C ASP A 1038 0.74 -13.28 -36.34
N ILE A 1039 0.23 -14.21 -35.53
CA ILE A 1039 -0.75 -13.97 -34.49
C ILE A 1039 -0.05 -13.60 -33.18
N ALA A 1040 0.95 -14.39 -32.78
CA ALA A 1040 1.63 -14.24 -31.50
C ALA A 1040 2.35 -12.88 -31.35
N ARG A 1041 2.65 -12.16 -32.45
CA ARG A 1041 3.25 -10.82 -32.39
C ARG A 1041 2.39 -9.79 -31.66
N VAL A 1042 1.05 -9.88 -31.73
CA VAL A 1042 0.16 -8.91 -31.07
C VAL A 1042 -0.18 -9.31 -29.63
N PRO A 1043 -0.45 -8.36 -28.72
CA PRO A 1043 -0.95 -8.67 -27.39
C PRO A 1043 -2.33 -9.35 -27.40
N LEU A 1044 -2.62 -10.07 -26.33
CA LEU A 1044 -3.92 -10.72 -26.11
C LEU A 1044 -4.75 -9.94 -25.08
N CYS A 1045 -6.06 -9.93 -25.26
CA CYS A 1045 -7.07 -9.50 -24.30
C CYS A 1045 -7.84 -10.75 -23.85
N ILE A 1046 -7.56 -11.21 -22.63
CA ILE A 1046 -8.13 -12.44 -22.08
C ILE A 1046 -9.49 -12.08 -21.51
N ASP A 1047 -10.56 -12.52 -22.17
CA ASP A 1047 -11.94 -12.17 -21.85
C ASP A 1047 -12.70 -13.34 -21.20
N SER A 1048 -13.18 -13.11 -19.97
CA SER A 1048 -14.08 -14.02 -19.27
C SER A 1048 -14.73 -13.36 -18.05
N SER A 1049 -15.99 -13.70 -17.82
CA SER A 1049 -16.72 -13.44 -16.58
C SER A 1049 -16.28 -14.34 -15.42
N ASN A 1050 -15.59 -15.45 -15.70
CA ASN A 1050 -15.04 -16.38 -14.72
C ASN A 1050 -13.53 -16.15 -14.56
N PHE A 1051 -13.12 -15.67 -13.38
CA PHE A 1051 -11.73 -15.35 -13.11
C PHE A 1051 -10.78 -16.56 -13.19
N ALA A 1052 -11.26 -17.80 -13.01
CA ALA A 1052 -10.43 -18.99 -13.20
C ALA A 1052 -10.05 -19.18 -14.69
N VAL A 1053 -10.91 -18.79 -15.63
CA VAL A 1053 -10.59 -18.80 -17.07
C VAL A 1053 -9.58 -17.72 -17.40
N ILE A 1054 -9.71 -16.53 -16.80
CA ILE A 1054 -8.69 -15.46 -16.87
C ILE A 1054 -7.34 -15.99 -16.39
N GLU A 1055 -7.30 -16.62 -15.22
CA GLU A 1055 -6.07 -17.14 -14.62
C GLU A 1055 -5.44 -18.25 -15.49
N ALA A 1056 -6.24 -19.13 -16.08
CA ALA A 1056 -5.77 -20.11 -17.06
C ALA A 1056 -5.14 -19.44 -18.29
N GLY A 1057 -5.74 -18.36 -18.80
CA GLY A 1057 -5.18 -17.60 -19.93
C GLY A 1057 -3.88 -16.86 -19.58
N LEU A 1058 -3.82 -16.23 -18.40
CA LEU A 1058 -2.63 -15.55 -17.89
C LEU A 1058 -1.43 -16.50 -17.75
N LYS A 1059 -1.67 -17.72 -17.25
CA LYS A 1059 -0.65 -18.78 -17.12
C LYS A 1059 -0.08 -19.26 -18.45
N CYS A 1060 -0.85 -19.15 -19.54
CA CYS A 1060 -0.43 -19.55 -20.89
C CYS A 1060 0.14 -18.39 -21.72
N THR A 1061 0.06 -17.15 -21.25
CA THR A 1061 0.46 -15.97 -22.02
C THR A 1061 1.88 -15.53 -21.69
N GLN A 1062 2.74 -15.53 -22.70
CA GLN A 1062 4.14 -15.10 -22.58
C GLN A 1062 4.30 -13.59 -22.41
N GLY A 1063 3.62 -12.79 -23.25
CA GLY A 1063 3.68 -11.33 -23.23
C GLY A 1063 2.89 -10.68 -22.10
N LYS A 1064 2.85 -9.35 -22.09
CA LYS A 1064 1.99 -8.54 -21.23
C LYS A 1064 0.65 -8.32 -21.92
N CYS A 1065 -0.38 -8.99 -21.41
CA CYS A 1065 -1.75 -8.98 -21.91
C CYS A 1065 -2.67 -8.03 -21.14
N ILE A 1066 -3.92 -7.94 -21.62
CA ILE A 1066 -5.04 -7.28 -20.95
C ILE A 1066 -5.94 -8.36 -20.34
N VAL A 1067 -6.42 -8.14 -19.12
CA VAL A 1067 -7.50 -8.91 -18.48
C VAL A 1067 -8.83 -8.19 -18.70
N ASN A 1068 -9.80 -8.87 -19.31
CA ASN A 1068 -11.15 -8.38 -19.55
C ASN A 1068 -12.15 -9.31 -18.85
N SER A 1069 -12.74 -8.97 -17.71
CA SER A 1069 -12.58 -7.75 -16.92
C SER A 1069 -12.69 -8.05 -15.43
N ILE A 1070 -12.39 -7.06 -14.61
CA ILE A 1070 -12.70 -7.05 -13.18
C ILE A 1070 -13.71 -5.94 -12.87
N SER A 1071 -14.48 -6.08 -11.80
CA SER A 1071 -15.48 -5.08 -11.40
C SER A 1071 -15.77 -5.15 -9.89
N LEU A 1072 -16.54 -4.18 -9.38
CA LEU A 1072 -16.96 -4.12 -7.97
C LEU A 1072 -18.25 -4.92 -7.71
N LYS A 1073 -18.75 -5.69 -8.68
CA LYS A 1073 -20.01 -6.44 -8.59
C LYS A 1073 -20.11 -7.32 -7.34
N GLU A 1074 -19.05 -8.08 -7.05
CA GLU A 1074 -18.98 -9.01 -5.92
C GLU A 1074 -18.38 -8.33 -4.66
N GLY A 1075 -18.29 -6.99 -4.68
CA GLY A 1075 -17.74 -6.17 -3.60
C GLY A 1075 -16.26 -5.84 -3.74
N GLU A 1076 -15.80 -4.97 -2.84
CA GLU A 1076 -14.44 -4.41 -2.84
C GLU A 1076 -13.35 -5.44 -2.63
N GLN A 1077 -13.54 -6.41 -1.74
CA GLN A 1077 -12.51 -7.40 -1.40
C GLN A 1077 -12.19 -8.30 -2.60
N ASP A 1078 -13.22 -8.84 -3.25
CA ASP A 1078 -13.06 -9.67 -4.47
C ASP A 1078 -12.36 -8.87 -5.59
N PHE A 1079 -12.73 -7.61 -5.78
CA PHE A 1079 -12.07 -6.71 -6.73
C PHE A 1079 -10.58 -6.52 -6.41
N LEU A 1080 -10.23 -6.27 -5.14
CA LEU A 1080 -8.85 -6.11 -4.70
C LEU A 1080 -8.01 -7.38 -4.89
N ASP A 1081 -8.58 -8.55 -4.59
CA ASP A 1081 -7.86 -9.83 -4.69
C ASP A 1081 -7.60 -10.21 -6.15
N LYS A 1082 -8.59 -10.03 -7.02
CA LYS A 1082 -8.42 -10.17 -8.47
C LYS A 1082 -7.38 -9.20 -9.01
N ALA A 1083 -7.45 -7.92 -8.60
CA ALA A 1083 -6.48 -6.91 -9.01
C ALA A 1083 -5.04 -7.25 -8.55
N ARG A 1084 -4.84 -7.70 -7.31
CA ARG A 1084 -3.53 -8.15 -6.82
C ARG A 1084 -2.98 -9.31 -7.64
N LYS A 1085 -3.82 -10.29 -7.99
CA LYS A 1085 -3.44 -11.39 -8.87
C LYS A 1085 -3.05 -10.90 -10.27
N CYS A 1086 -3.87 -10.05 -10.91
CA CYS A 1086 -3.53 -9.47 -12.22
C CYS A 1086 -2.20 -8.72 -12.20
N LYS A 1087 -1.94 -7.93 -11.14
CA LYS A 1087 -0.66 -7.24 -10.94
C LYS A 1087 0.50 -8.22 -10.81
N LYS A 1088 0.32 -9.32 -10.07
CA LYS A 1088 1.35 -10.35 -9.89
C LYS A 1088 1.67 -11.10 -11.19
N TYR A 1089 0.68 -11.36 -12.03
CA TYR A 1089 0.88 -11.90 -13.39
C TYR A 1089 1.46 -10.89 -14.39
N GLY A 1090 1.47 -9.60 -14.03
CA GLY A 1090 2.00 -8.53 -14.87
C GLY A 1090 1.07 -8.06 -15.98
N ALA A 1091 -0.25 -8.22 -15.83
CA ALA A 1091 -1.23 -7.85 -16.85
C ALA A 1091 -1.81 -6.44 -16.64
N ALA A 1092 -2.24 -5.80 -17.73
CA ALA A 1092 -3.15 -4.67 -17.69
C ALA A 1092 -4.60 -5.15 -17.41
N VAL A 1093 -5.48 -4.27 -16.96
CA VAL A 1093 -6.85 -4.63 -16.56
C VAL A 1093 -7.89 -3.72 -17.17
N VAL A 1094 -8.97 -4.33 -17.68
CA VAL A 1094 -10.23 -3.66 -17.96
C VAL A 1094 -11.08 -3.69 -16.70
N VAL A 1095 -11.57 -2.52 -16.30
CA VAL A 1095 -12.43 -2.33 -15.14
C VAL A 1095 -13.79 -1.87 -15.63
N MET A 1096 -14.80 -2.73 -15.49
CA MET A 1096 -16.17 -2.37 -15.85
C MET A 1096 -16.82 -1.45 -14.83
N ALA A 1097 -17.65 -0.52 -15.30
CA ALA A 1097 -18.52 0.31 -14.47
C ALA A 1097 -19.72 -0.50 -13.93
N PHE A 1098 -19.40 -1.51 -13.13
CA PHE A 1098 -20.35 -2.43 -12.50
C PHE A 1098 -19.96 -2.57 -11.02
N ASP A 1099 -20.89 -2.26 -10.13
CA ASP A 1099 -20.72 -2.35 -8.68
C ASP A 1099 -21.81 -3.21 -8.02
N GLU A 1100 -21.85 -3.22 -6.69
CA GLU A 1100 -22.80 -4.00 -5.90
C GLU A 1100 -24.27 -3.63 -6.18
N GLN A 1101 -24.53 -2.47 -6.80
CA GLN A 1101 -25.87 -2.04 -7.21
C GLN A 1101 -26.23 -2.41 -8.65
N GLY A 1102 -25.36 -3.13 -9.36
CA GLY A 1102 -25.59 -3.53 -10.74
C GLY A 1102 -24.81 -2.69 -11.75
N GLN A 1103 -25.07 -2.94 -13.02
CA GLN A 1103 -24.44 -2.23 -14.13
C GLN A 1103 -24.85 -0.75 -14.13
N ALA A 1104 -23.90 0.17 -14.37
CA ALA A 1104 -24.19 1.60 -14.47
C ALA A 1104 -24.68 1.98 -15.88
N THR A 1105 -25.82 2.67 -15.93
CA THR A 1105 -26.50 3.11 -17.16
C THR A 1105 -26.43 4.63 -17.37
N ASP A 1106 -26.36 5.41 -16.29
CA ASP A 1106 -26.27 6.88 -16.30
C ASP A 1106 -24.83 7.40 -16.11
N ILE A 1107 -24.61 8.67 -16.45
CA ILE A 1107 -23.30 9.33 -16.46
C ILE A 1107 -22.68 9.41 -15.06
N GLU A 1108 -23.47 9.72 -14.04
CA GLU A 1108 -22.99 9.93 -12.68
C GLU A 1108 -22.52 8.61 -12.06
N ARG A 1109 -23.32 7.54 -12.18
CA ARG A 1109 -22.93 6.20 -11.70
C ARG A 1109 -21.71 5.68 -12.43
N LYS A 1110 -21.66 5.76 -13.77
CA LYS A 1110 -20.49 5.34 -14.54
C LYS A 1110 -19.21 6.03 -14.03
N SER A 1111 -19.26 7.34 -13.85
CA SER A 1111 -18.13 8.14 -13.36
C SER A 1111 -17.74 7.80 -11.91
N ALA A 1112 -18.73 7.60 -11.03
CA ALA A 1112 -18.51 7.28 -9.62
C ALA A 1112 -17.85 5.91 -9.42
N ILE A 1113 -18.29 4.90 -10.16
CA ILE A 1113 -17.70 3.55 -10.10
C ILE A 1113 -16.26 3.58 -10.60
N CYS A 1114 -16.00 4.19 -11.77
CA CYS A 1114 -14.63 4.31 -12.29
C CYS A 1114 -13.70 5.03 -11.30
N LYS A 1115 -14.19 6.10 -10.64
CA LYS A 1115 -13.40 6.80 -9.61
C LYS A 1115 -13.10 5.92 -8.40
N ARG A 1116 -14.12 5.24 -7.85
CA ARG A 1116 -13.94 4.32 -6.72
C ARG A 1116 -12.93 3.24 -7.07
N SER A 1117 -13.09 2.59 -8.22
CA SER A 1117 -12.18 1.55 -8.68
C SER A 1117 -10.74 2.05 -8.88
N TYR A 1118 -10.54 3.25 -9.43
CA TYR A 1118 -9.20 3.83 -9.56
C TYR A 1118 -8.55 4.10 -8.21
N ASP A 1119 -9.30 4.64 -7.25
CA ASP A 1119 -8.76 4.89 -5.91
C ASP A 1119 -8.34 3.59 -5.23
N LEU A 1120 -9.14 2.53 -5.36
CA LEU A 1120 -8.80 1.21 -4.85
C LEU A 1120 -7.54 0.66 -5.54
N LEU A 1121 -7.47 0.69 -6.87
CA LEU A 1121 -6.34 0.16 -7.62
C LEU A 1121 -5.05 0.96 -7.34
N VAL A 1122 -5.09 2.29 -7.43
CA VAL A 1122 -3.90 3.14 -7.34
C VAL A 1122 -3.48 3.35 -5.89
N ASN A 1123 -4.41 3.63 -4.98
CA ASN A 1123 -4.07 3.97 -3.61
C ASN A 1123 -3.84 2.74 -2.73
N ILE A 1124 -4.60 1.64 -2.95
CA ILE A 1124 -4.50 0.42 -2.13
C ILE A 1124 -3.60 -0.63 -2.80
N VAL A 1125 -3.92 -1.08 -4.02
CA VAL A 1125 -3.15 -2.13 -4.72
C VAL A 1125 -1.80 -1.62 -5.23
N LYS A 1126 -1.62 -0.30 -5.31
CA LYS A 1126 -0.48 0.35 -5.96
C LYS A 1126 -0.35 -0.09 -7.41
N PHE A 1127 -1.47 -0.27 -8.10
CA PHE A 1127 -1.52 -0.63 -9.50
C PHE A 1127 -1.01 0.53 -10.34
N ASN A 1128 -0.29 0.25 -11.42
CA ASN A 1128 0.15 1.30 -12.34
C ASN A 1128 -1.10 1.86 -13.05
N PRO A 1129 -1.41 3.17 -12.91
CA PRO A 1129 -2.60 3.72 -13.53
C PRO A 1129 -2.60 3.64 -15.06
N ASN A 1130 -1.43 3.58 -15.70
CA ASN A 1130 -1.36 3.39 -17.16
C ASN A 1130 -1.76 1.98 -17.59
N ASP A 1131 -1.84 1.02 -16.66
CA ASP A 1131 -2.27 -0.36 -16.92
C ASP A 1131 -3.77 -0.55 -16.62
N ILE A 1132 -4.51 0.53 -16.36
CA ILE A 1132 -5.95 0.52 -16.08
C ILE A 1132 -6.71 1.05 -17.31
N ILE A 1133 -7.61 0.22 -17.82
CA ILE A 1133 -8.58 0.54 -18.86
C ILE A 1133 -9.95 0.62 -18.17
N PHE A 1134 -10.70 1.70 -18.39
CA PHE A 1134 -12.08 1.76 -17.93
C PHE A 1134 -13.04 1.42 -19.06
N ASP A 1135 -13.94 0.49 -18.78
CA ASP A 1135 -15.12 0.24 -19.59
C ASP A 1135 -16.34 0.83 -18.88
N SER A 1136 -16.85 1.94 -19.40
CA SER A 1136 -18.04 2.60 -18.87
C SER A 1136 -19.35 1.94 -19.30
N ASN A 1137 -19.31 0.72 -19.83
CA ASN A 1137 -20.40 -0.06 -20.42
C ASN A 1137 -21.08 0.61 -21.61
N ILE A 1138 -20.81 0.12 -22.82
CA ILE A 1138 -21.66 0.37 -23.98
C ILE A 1138 -22.87 -0.57 -23.88
N LEU A 1139 -24.07 0.00 -24.00
CA LEU A 1139 -25.33 -0.72 -23.85
C LEU A 1139 -26.18 -0.59 -25.11
N THR A 1140 -27.04 -1.57 -25.36
CA THR A 1140 -27.89 -1.62 -26.55
C THR A 1140 -28.89 -0.46 -26.56
N ILE A 1141 -28.86 0.32 -27.64
CA ILE A 1141 -29.87 1.34 -27.96
C ILE A 1141 -30.90 0.78 -28.96
N ALA A 1142 -31.90 1.58 -29.34
CA ALA A 1142 -32.92 1.20 -30.32
C ALA A 1142 -33.70 -0.09 -29.98
N THR A 1143 -33.87 -0.35 -28.68
CA THR A 1143 -34.61 -1.52 -28.17
C THR A 1143 -36.13 -1.36 -28.17
N GLY A 1144 -36.63 -0.13 -28.41
CA GLY A 1144 -38.04 0.22 -28.27
C GLY A 1144 -38.45 0.62 -26.85
N MET A 1145 -37.51 0.71 -25.91
CA MET A 1145 -37.71 1.21 -24.53
C MET A 1145 -37.10 2.61 -24.40
N GLU A 1146 -37.88 3.57 -23.90
CA GLU A 1146 -37.49 4.99 -23.82
C GLU A 1146 -36.27 5.18 -22.90
N GLU A 1147 -36.18 4.37 -21.85
CA GLU A 1147 -35.09 4.34 -20.88
C GLU A 1147 -33.72 4.06 -21.53
N HIS A 1148 -33.69 3.42 -22.70
CA HIS A 1148 -32.47 3.01 -23.38
C HIS A 1148 -31.97 4.04 -24.41
N ASN A 1149 -32.75 5.10 -24.68
CA ASN A 1149 -32.42 6.09 -25.72
C ASN A 1149 -31.09 6.81 -25.43
N ASP A 1150 -30.86 7.16 -24.16
CA ASP A 1150 -29.71 7.96 -23.75
C ASP A 1150 -28.45 7.14 -23.47
N TYR A 1151 -28.47 5.81 -23.57
CA TYR A 1151 -27.33 4.97 -23.20
C TYR A 1151 -26.04 5.31 -23.96
N ALA A 1152 -26.14 5.57 -25.27
CA ALA A 1152 -25.02 5.99 -26.10
C ALA A 1152 -24.47 7.38 -25.69
N VAL A 1153 -25.37 8.33 -25.46
CA VAL A 1153 -25.00 9.69 -25.00
C VAL A 1153 -24.34 9.61 -23.62
N ASN A 1154 -24.91 8.83 -22.71
CA ASN A 1154 -24.40 8.63 -21.37
C ASN A 1154 -23.00 8.00 -21.38
N PHE A 1155 -22.75 7.05 -22.27
CA PHE A 1155 -21.43 6.47 -22.48
C PHE A 1155 -20.43 7.55 -22.92
N ILE A 1156 -20.73 8.29 -24.00
CA ILE A 1156 -19.83 9.32 -24.56
C ILE A 1156 -19.52 10.42 -23.53
N GLU A 1157 -20.54 10.94 -22.84
CA GLU A 1157 -20.37 11.98 -21.83
C GLU A 1157 -19.61 11.47 -20.60
N SER A 1158 -19.84 10.21 -20.19
CA SER A 1158 -19.05 9.60 -19.10
C SER A 1158 -17.56 9.47 -19.48
N ILE A 1159 -17.23 9.08 -20.72
CA ILE A 1159 -15.83 9.05 -21.19
C ILE A 1159 -15.20 10.44 -21.13
N LYS A 1160 -15.91 11.47 -21.63
CA LYS A 1160 -15.41 12.85 -21.58
C LYS A 1160 -15.12 13.25 -20.14
N ARG A 1161 -16.03 12.96 -19.21
CA ARG A 1161 -15.86 13.28 -17.80
C ARG A 1161 -14.67 12.55 -17.18
N ILE A 1162 -14.53 11.25 -17.42
CA ILE A 1162 -13.43 10.43 -16.90
C ILE A 1162 -12.09 10.91 -17.47
N LYS A 1163 -12.03 11.30 -18.76
CA LYS A 1163 -10.79 11.82 -19.40
C LYS A 1163 -10.42 13.25 -19.00
N VAL A 1164 -11.40 14.14 -18.84
CA VAL A 1164 -11.19 15.59 -18.61
C VAL A 1164 -11.02 15.93 -17.13
N SER A 1165 -11.43 15.06 -16.20
CA SER A 1165 -11.30 15.36 -14.78
C SER A 1165 -9.84 15.29 -14.30
N GLU A 1166 -9.10 16.40 -14.41
CA GLU A 1166 -7.82 16.63 -13.73
C GLU A 1166 -7.93 16.49 -12.20
N VAL A 1167 -9.16 16.57 -11.67
CA VAL A 1167 -9.48 16.49 -10.23
C VAL A 1167 -9.51 15.03 -9.72
N TYR A 1168 -9.78 14.04 -10.58
CA TYR A 1168 -10.08 12.67 -10.13
C TYR A 1168 -9.04 11.63 -10.54
N PHE A 1169 -8.40 11.79 -11.70
CA PHE A 1169 -7.44 10.82 -12.22
C PHE A 1169 -6.13 11.54 -12.53
N LYS A 1170 -5.09 11.26 -11.74
CA LYS A 1170 -3.79 11.96 -11.85
C LYS A 1170 -2.97 11.52 -13.08
N LYS A 1171 -3.40 10.47 -13.79
CA LYS A 1171 -2.74 9.87 -14.97
C LYS A 1171 -3.79 9.34 -15.97
N LYS A 1172 -3.40 9.21 -17.24
CA LYS A 1172 -4.28 8.93 -18.39
C LYS A 1172 -5.00 7.58 -18.27
N ILE A 1173 -6.22 7.54 -18.81
CA ILE A 1173 -7.11 6.38 -18.82
C ILE A 1173 -7.38 5.98 -20.27
N PHE A 1174 -7.32 4.68 -20.54
CA PHE A 1174 -7.65 4.07 -21.84
C PHE A 1174 -9.08 3.49 -21.80
N PHE A 1175 -9.73 3.42 -22.96
CA PHE A 1175 -11.10 2.90 -23.11
C PHE A 1175 -11.13 1.93 -24.29
N ILE A 1176 -11.97 0.90 -24.20
CA ILE A 1176 -12.24 -0.05 -25.27
C ILE A 1176 -13.60 0.30 -25.90
N ILE A 1177 -13.68 0.19 -27.23
CA ILE A 1177 -14.93 0.22 -28.00
C ILE A 1177 -14.84 -0.96 -28.97
N HIS A 1178 -15.82 -1.87 -28.97
CA HIS A 1178 -15.81 -3.05 -29.83
C HIS A 1178 -16.31 -2.73 -31.25
N GLU A 1179 -15.83 -3.46 -32.27
CA GLU A 1179 -16.07 -3.17 -33.69
C GLU A 1179 -17.55 -3.31 -34.09
N LYS A 1180 -18.29 -4.24 -33.47
CA LYS A 1180 -19.75 -4.37 -33.64
C LYS A 1180 -20.53 -3.12 -33.22
N GLU A 1181 -19.96 -2.30 -32.36
CA GLU A 1181 -20.63 -1.13 -31.81
C GLU A 1181 -20.45 0.10 -32.70
N MET A 1182 -19.39 0.16 -33.52
CA MET A 1182 -19.19 1.26 -34.48
C MET A 1182 -20.18 1.25 -35.65
N ASN A 1183 -20.67 0.08 -36.09
CA ASN A 1183 -21.63 0.02 -37.21
C ASN A 1183 -23.03 0.55 -36.86
N PHE A 1184 -23.27 0.94 -35.61
CA PHE A 1184 -24.50 1.58 -35.15
C PHE A 1184 -24.37 3.10 -34.90
N TYR A 1185 -23.15 3.67 -34.99
CA TYR A 1185 -22.88 5.10 -34.78
C TYR A 1185 -22.80 5.91 -36.07
#